data_AF-A0A524N1U4-F1
#
_entry.id   AF-A0A524N1U4-F1
#
_cell.length_a   1.000
_cell.length_b   1.000
_cell.length_c   1.000
_cell.angle_alpha   90.00
_cell.angle_beta   90.00
_cell.angle_gamma   90.00
#
_symmetry.space_group_name_H-M   'P 1'
#
loop_
_entity.id
_entity.type
_entity.pdbx_description
1 polymer ?
#
loop_
_entity_poly.entity_id
_entity_poly.type
_entity_poly.pdbx_seq_one_letter_code
_entity_poly.pdbx_strand_id
1 'polypeptide(L)'
;MTGRVSRASWIMLCAIVIGHAACRILMVNDALDDAPLNSYSPRSIDSRDYAQKAETLVRDGFVAAFGDGGRVPGYPVFLSVFHLVSDSPNRAARLAQVALASCIPLLAGIILLRIPGSRITWLAGVLVFSIWLPFYFFTPILGAESVALFLAACLCCLLSLSGSKPPGLWVVLCLAMLIYLKANHVLLVIPVTAYLWVKAGNRRKATLHIAILGAGVALLLLPWSIFASRRAGSFVPLSGIQGEVLLAGAGLRGQCYGAESDGGLPKKTALALDLRSAEQVEATALVMSLPIGERNRAGRSVALRAWRSRPFAISAYGLSKALHAFGFSFRDPRDGIMVVEIILAILASLCLWRINRHREWCVFLWAAVLVAALQAFVFLPDQRFKVVLVDFPALLVIVLAGMVIVRGRRYAVEFLRVTTGKAVIGDKAFLRDAWDRSFDSNTDLAAHVVLRSAPILPPGPCEQASVVARLRSDYPDSAKRTVATADRICSGQLSLFGDRFEPARPLDWHCDPVTGYRWNPRQWGRTVRIPVGVADIKMPWQLSRLHQLSVLGQAYWLTDDRKYVRTYEEQVEHWIRSNPVGRGVNWVNAAEASIRSVNLLLSFRYVAAALEPAFVFRLVKALFDHGCFIRRNLEVFRDENGGKITHNHYLANIAGLVLLGIFFKDTTAGRHWLEFGLAELEIEVQRQVTPDGSFREPSTSYHRFALESLACVALVCGMNDIELANGTMPRLEKMAEVLRDITRPDGLVPIIGDNDNARFWIPAGYGEQPVNDHRYLLELSAVLLERDDLAAPASHETAEAVLWYCGPRGLDRLRELSGRGPAGSVAYRDGGYFLSRRADDYLLVTCGGIGSGGYGWHKHNDTGSFELCVSGRPFVVDPGCATYTRDPALHDVFRSSAQHNTLVIDGLEINRFHESDMFRLLDDARPSVITWDAGADRDLLMLEHRGYARLDTRLVHRRTFSCMKAERRWVIDDEFPVSNEGHPDGREQNHTYDWALHFAPNLLIEEAGEREYLLSQGPVRVRLLIESDNSVTVMTKRYLFSPSYGITEEATCLDLHCEGTLLPAVRIRLEVAR
;
A
#
# COMPACT_ATOMS: atom_id res chain seq x y z
N MET A 1 14.10 -4.58 22.47
CA MET A 1 14.73 -3.80 23.56
C MET A 1 14.13 -4.18 24.91
N THR A 2 14.76 -5.09 25.65
CA THR A 2 14.54 -5.27 27.09
C THR A 2 15.65 -4.51 27.82
N GLY A 3 15.52 -3.17 27.88
CA GLY A 3 16.46 -2.36 28.67
C GLY A 3 16.36 -2.79 30.14
N ARG A 4 17.46 -3.30 30.71
CA ARG A 4 17.53 -3.56 32.15
C ARG A 4 17.27 -2.24 32.87
N VAL A 5 16.22 -2.21 33.69
CA VAL A 5 15.95 -1.11 34.61
C VAL A 5 17.17 -0.95 35.49
N SER A 6 17.78 0.24 35.49
CA SER A 6 19.02 0.49 36.23
C SER A 6 18.80 0.29 37.73
N ARG A 7 19.84 -0.13 38.48
CA ARG A 7 19.77 -0.23 39.95
C ARG A 7 19.29 1.09 40.59
N ALA A 8 19.69 2.24 40.04
CA ALA A 8 19.25 3.55 40.49
C ALA A 8 17.73 3.77 40.33
N SER A 9 17.14 3.28 39.24
CA SER A 9 15.69 3.35 39.01
C SER A 9 14.91 2.47 40.01
N TRP A 10 15.44 1.30 40.37
CA TRP A 10 14.85 0.44 41.41
C TRP A 10 14.95 1.06 42.79
N ILE A 11 16.10 1.63 43.15
CA ILE A 11 16.28 2.33 44.43
C ILE A 11 15.33 3.51 44.55
N MET A 12 15.16 4.30 43.49
CA MET A 12 14.23 5.43 43.49
C MET A 12 12.76 4.99 43.57
N LEU A 13 12.38 3.90 42.91
CA LEU A 13 11.04 3.31 43.05
C LEU A 13 10.77 2.82 44.47
N CYS A 14 11.73 2.13 45.09
CA CYS A 14 11.62 1.71 46.49
C CYS A 14 11.51 2.92 47.43
N ALA A 15 12.28 3.98 47.19
CA ALA A 15 12.21 5.22 47.98
C ALA A 15 10.85 5.92 47.85
N ILE A 16 10.26 5.95 46.64
CA ILE A 16 8.91 6.51 46.42
C ILE A 16 7.85 5.68 47.13
N VAL A 17 7.92 4.34 47.06
CA VAL A 17 6.97 3.45 47.74
C VAL A 17 7.07 3.59 49.26
N ILE A 18 8.30 3.62 49.81
CA ILE A 18 8.56 3.78 51.25
C ILE A 18 8.10 5.17 51.71
N GLY A 19 8.47 6.23 50.99
CA GLY A 19 8.06 7.60 51.32
C GLY A 19 6.55 7.80 51.27
N HIS A 20 5.88 7.22 50.28
CA HIS A 20 4.43 7.30 50.15
C HIS A 20 3.71 6.45 51.22
N ALA A 21 4.23 5.26 51.57
CA ALA A 21 3.71 4.48 52.68
C ALA A 21 3.89 5.22 54.03
N ALA A 22 5.06 5.83 54.26
CA ALA A 22 5.34 6.62 55.46
C ALA A 22 4.43 7.86 55.56
N CYS A 23 4.27 8.62 54.47
CA CYS A 23 3.33 9.74 54.43
C CYS A 23 1.89 9.30 54.73
N ARG A 24 1.43 8.17 54.18
CA ARG A 24 0.08 7.64 54.46
C ARG A 24 -0.08 7.19 55.91
N ILE A 25 0.92 6.53 56.49
CA ILE A 25 0.89 6.12 57.90
C ILE A 25 0.82 7.36 58.81
N LEU A 26 1.64 8.37 58.54
CA LEU A 26 1.65 9.63 59.28
C LEU A 26 0.32 10.41 59.15
N MET A 27 -0.29 10.39 57.96
CA MET A 27 -1.54 11.10 57.68
C MET A 27 -2.81 10.35 58.16
N VAL A 28 -2.73 9.05 58.42
CA VAL A 28 -3.87 8.20 58.85
C VAL A 28 -3.74 7.80 60.33
N ASN A 29 -2.74 8.32 61.05
CA ASN A 29 -2.40 7.91 62.41
C ASN A 29 -3.61 7.94 63.37
N ASP A 30 -4.45 8.98 63.30
CA ASP A 30 -5.67 9.12 64.12
C ASP A 30 -6.82 8.16 63.73
N ALA A 31 -6.68 7.46 62.60
CA ALA A 31 -7.64 6.51 62.04
C ALA A 31 -7.18 5.04 62.08
N LEU A 32 -5.98 4.78 62.61
CA LEU A 32 -5.41 3.44 62.77
C LEU A 32 -5.81 2.76 64.09
N ASP A 33 -6.69 3.34 64.90
CA ASP A 33 -7.19 2.68 66.10
C ASP A 33 -8.10 1.50 65.80
N ASP A 34 -7.99 0.45 66.61
CA ASP A 34 -8.79 -0.76 66.46
C ASP A 34 -10.25 -0.60 66.89
N ALA A 35 -10.69 0.65 67.03
CA ALA A 35 -12.03 1.03 67.42
C ALA A 35 -13.07 0.41 66.48
N PRO A 36 -14.25 0.02 67.00
CA PRO A 36 -15.33 -0.53 66.20
C PRO A 36 -15.70 0.42 65.07
N LEU A 37 -16.08 -0.14 63.91
CA LEU A 37 -16.36 0.52 62.62
C LEU A 37 -17.27 1.77 62.68
N ASN A 38 -17.96 2.00 63.80
CA ASN A 38 -18.85 3.14 64.05
C ASN A 38 -18.13 4.47 64.30
N SER A 39 -16.83 4.46 64.60
CA SER A 39 -16.06 5.65 65.00
C SER A 39 -15.73 6.62 63.86
N TYR A 40 -15.61 6.14 62.61
CA TYR A 40 -15.14 6.98 61.48
C TYR A 40 -16.18 7.22 60.38
N SER A 41 -17.22 6.38 60.28
CA SER A 41 -18.41 6.62 59.46
C SER A 41 -19.59 5.80 59.97
N PRO A 42 -20.56 6.39 60.68
CA PRO A 42 -21.73 5.68 61.19
C PRO A 42 -22.64 5.05 60.11
N ARG A 43 -22.34 5.25 58.82
CA ARG A 43 -23.22 4.97 57.68
C ARG A 43 -22.71 3.91 56.70
N SER A 44 -21.48 3.37 56.83
CA SER A 44 -20.98 2.31 55.93
C SER A 44 -21.51 0.93 56.32
N ILE A 45 -22.70 0.58 55.82
CA ILE A 45 -23.35 -0.73 56.05
C ILE A 45 -22.50 -1.89 55.50
N ASP A 46 -21.83 -1.68 54.36
CA ASP A 46 -21.00 -2.70 53.70
C ASP A 46 -19.77 -3.09 54.52
N SER A 47 -19.06 -2.12 55.12
CA SER A 47 -17.86 -2.41 55.93
C SER A 47 -18.20 -3.19 57.19
N ARG A 48 -19.35 -2.92 57.82
CA ARG A 48 -19.86 -3.68 58.98
C ARG A 48 -20.17 -5.12 58.61
N ASP A 49 -20.91 -5.32 57.51
CA ASP A 49 -21.27 -6.66 57.04
C ASP A 49 -20.03 -7.47 56.65
N TYR A 50 -19.04 -6.85 55.98
CA TYR A 50 -17.79 -7.54 55.64
C TYR A 50 -16.97 -7.97 56.86
N ALA A 51 -16.84 -7.10 57.87
CA ALA A 51 -16.10 -7.42 59.09
C ALA A 51 -16.84 -8.47 59.95
N GLN A 52 -18.16 -8.35 60.09
CA GLN A 52 -18.98 -9.33 60.81
C GLN A 52 -18.90 -10.71 60.16
N LYS A 53 -19.02 -10.79 58.83
CA LYS A 53 -18.86 -12.07 58.10
C LYS A 53 -17.46 -12.65 58.24
N ALA A 54 -16.42 -11.81 58.32
CA ALA A 54 -15.05 -12.26 58.55
C ALA A 54 -14.87 -12.86 59.96
N GLU A 55 -15.43 -12.21 60.99
CA GLU A 55 -15.42 -12.71 62.37
C GLU A 55 -16.21 -14.01 62.52
N THR A 56 -17.44 -14.06 61.97
CA THR A 56 -18.27 -15.27 61.93
C THR A 56 -17.59 -16.41 61.17
N LEU A 57 -16.85 -16.10 60.10
CA LEU A 57 -16.10 -17.11 59.34
C LEU A 57 -15.03 -17.79 60.20
N VAL A 58 -14.31 -17.02 61.03
CA VAL A 58 -13.28 -17.54 61.93
C VAL A 58 -13.90 -18.32 63.10
N ARG A 59 -14.96 -17.79 63.71
CA ARG A 59 -15.56 -18.36 64.91
C ARG A 59 -16.48 -19.55 64.64
N ASP A 60 -17.36 -19.41 63.65
CA ASP A 60 -18.51 -20.30 63.42
C ASP A 60 -18.42 -21.05 62.06
N GLY A 61 -17.40 -20.76 61.26
CA GLY A 61 -17.10 -21.45 59.99
C GLY A 61 -17.85 -20.91 58.77
N PHE A 62 -17.49 -21.46 57.60
CA PHE A 62 -17.90 -20.94 56.29
C PHE A 62 -19.42 -20.93 56.05
N VAL A 63 -20.12 -21.97 56.52
CA VAL A 63 -21.58 -22.08 56.35
C VAL A 63 -22.32 -21.03 57.18
N ALA A 64 -21.84 -20.71 58.38
CA ALA A 64 -22.44 -19.69 59.23
C ALA A 64 -22.25 -18.27 58.64
N ALA A 65 -21.06 -17.99 58.10
CA ALA A 65 -20.76 -16.67 57.53
C ALA A 65 -21.47 -16.38 56.20
N PHE A 66 -21.67 -17.40 55.36
CA PHE A 66 -22.14 -17.25 53.98
C PHE A 66 -23.40 -18.05 53.63
N GLY A 67 -24.05 -18.66 54.61
CA GLY A 67 -25.25 -19.49 54.40
C GLY A 67 -26.43 -18.76 53.77
N ASP A 68 -26.42 -17.42 53.82
CA ASP A 68 -27.42 -16.54 53.19
C ASP A 68 -27.24 -16.34 51.67
N GLY A 69 -26.11 -16.77 51.10
CA GLY A 69 -25.74 -16.53 49.69
C GLY A 69 -25.73 -15.05 49.29
N GLY A 70 -25.66 -14.15 50.27
CA GLY A 70 -25.91 -12.71 50.09
C GLY A 70 -24.75 -11.99 49.42
N ARG A 71 -23.52 -12.21 49.88
CA ARG A 71 -22.30 -11.60 49.34
C ARG A 71 -21.29 -12.65 48.90
N VAL A 72 -20.53 -12.31 47.87
CA VAL A 72 -19.35 -13.08 47.46
C VAL A 72 -18.31 -13.10 48.58
N PRO A 73 -17.61 -14.23 48.80
CA PRO A 73 -16.78 -14.44 49.99
C PRO A 73 -15.42 -13.73 49.95
N GLY A 74 -14.99 -13.19 48.81
CA GLY A 74 -13.59 -12.79 48.61
C GLY A 74 -13.07 -11.77 49.62
N TYR A 75 -13.81 -10.68 49.86
CA TYR A 75 -13.34 -9.64 50.78
C TYR A 75 -13.45 -10.02 52.27
N PRO A 76 -14.54 -10.66 52.74
CA PRO A 76 -14.56 -11.26 54.09
C PRO A 76 -13.46 -12.28 54.35
N VAL A 77 -13.13 -13.12 53.35
CA VAL A 77 -12.02 -14.08 53.45
C VAL A 77 -10.67 -13.35 53.55
N PHE A 78 -10.50 -12.24 52.84
CA PHE A 78 -9.32 -11.38 53.00
C PHE A 78 -9.24 -10.82 54.43
N LEU A 79 -10.36 -10.34 54.98
CA LEU A 79 -10.39 -9.80 56.35
C LEU A 79 -10.19 -10.88 57.43
N SER A 80 -10.72 -12.10 57.24
CA SER A 80 -10.61 -13.18 58.22
C SER A 80 -9.18 -13.63 58.49
N VAL A 81 -8.28 -13.46 57.51
CA VAL A 81 -6.84 -13.71 57.71
C VAL A 81 -6.30 -12.85 58.85
N PHE A 82 -6.70 -11.58 58.95
CA PHE A 82 -6.24 -10.68 60.01
C PHE A 82 -6.84 -11.02 61.38
N HIS A 83 -8.08 -11.53 61.41
CA HIS A 83 -8.69 -12.09 62.62
C HIS A 83 -8.01 -13.36 63.14
N LEU A 84 -7.28 -14.09 62.28
CA LEU A 84 -6.54 -15.29 62.68
C LEU A 84 -5.12 -15.00 63.18
N VAL A 85 -4.52 -13.88 62.78
CA VAL A 85 -3.07 -13.63 62.95
C VAL A 85 -2.73 -12.37 63.74
N SER A 86 -3.72 -11.58 64.17
CA SER A 86 -3.51 -10.32 64.89
C SER A 86 -4.51 -10.17 66.03
N ASP A 87 -4.01 -9.82 67.22
CA ASP A 87 -4.83 -9.38 68.36
C ASP A 87 -5.53 -8.03 68.09
N SER A 88 -5.12 -7.35 67.02
CA SER A 88 -5.72 -6.11 66.53
C SER A 88 -6.08 -6.21 65.05
N PRO A 89 -7.18 -6.91 64.70
CA PRO A 89 -7.44 -7.37 63.34
C PRO A 89 -7.84 -6.23 62.38
N ASN A 90 -8.59 -5.22 62.84
CA ASN A 90 -9.00 -4.11 61.97
C ASN A 90 -7.83 -3.19 61.66
N ARG A 91 -7.00 -2.91 62.67
CA ARG A 91 -5.74 -2.16 62.50
C ARG A 91 -4.81 -2.86 61.51
N ALA A 92 -4.61 -4.18 61.65
CA ALA A 92 -3.79 -4.96 60.74
C ALA A 92 -4.34 -4.95 59.30
N ALA A 93 -5.65 -5.09 59.13
CA ALA A 93 -6.30 -5.03 57.81
C ALA A 93 -6.14 -3.65 57.14
N ARG A 94 -6.29 -2.55 57.88
CA ARG A 94 -6.07 -1.18 57.36
C ARG A 94 -4.62 -0.97 56.92
N LEU A 95 -3.65 -1.43 57.72
CA LEU A 95 -2.23 -1.38 57.36
C LEU A 95 -1.93 -2.19 56.08
N ALA A 96 -2.54 -3.37 55.93
CA ALA A 96 -2.41 -4.15 54.71
C ALA A 96 -3.00 -3.42 53.49
N GLN A 97 -4.14 -2.73 53.63
CA GLN A 97 -4.70 -1.91 52.56
C GLN A 97 -3.82 -0.72 52.18
N VAL A 98 -3.18 -0.07 53.17
CA VAL A 98 -2.16 0.97 52.92
C VAL A 98 -1.01 0.42 52.09
N ALA A 99 -0.51 -0.76 52.44
CA ALA A 99 0.58 -1.41 51.72
C ALA A 99 0.17 -1.74 50.27
N LEU A 100 -0.99 -2.38 50.07
CA LEU A 100 -1.50 -2.73 48.73
C LEU A 100 -1.72 -1.48 47.88
N ALA A 101 -2.32 -0.42 48.42
CA ALA A 101 -2.54 0.82 47.69
C ALA A 101 -1.24 1.56 47.35
N SER A 102 -0.20 1.42 48.20
CA SER A 102 1.13 1.99 47.94
C SER A 102 1.91 1.25 46.86
N CYS A 103 1.52 0.02 46.51
CA CYS A 103 2.08 -0.73 45.38
C CYS A 103 1.47 -0.35 44.02
N ILE A 104 0.34 0.37 43.98
CA ILE A 104 -0.33 0.75 42.72
C ILE A 104 0.56 1.63 41.81
N PRO A 105 1.24 2.68 42.32
CA PRO A 105 2.18 3.47 41.52
C PRO A 105 3.34 2.64 40.95
N LEU A 106 3.81 1.61 41.68
CA LEU A 106 4.83 0.68 41.20
C LEU A 106 4.32 -0.15 40.03
N LEU A 107 3.12 -0.72 40.14
CA LEU A 107 2.48 -1.49 39.06
C LEU A 107 2.22 -0.61 37.83
N ALA A 108 1.75 0.63 38.02
CA ALA A 108 1.61 1.61 36.95
C ALA A 108 2.98 1.93 36.31
N GLY A 109 4.01 2.15 37.14
CA GLY A 109 5.39 2.36 36.71
C GLY A 109 5.95 1.20 35.87
N ILE A 110 5.67 -0.06 36.22
CA ILE A 110 6.06 -1.24 35.43
C ILE A 110 5.42 -1.22 34.04
N ILE A 111 4.15 -0.80 33.94
CA ILE A 111 3.48 -0.68 32.65
C ILE A 111 4.07 0.49 31.85
N LEU A 112 4.34 1.62 32.50
CA LEU A 112 4.97 2.80 31.91
C LEU A 112 6.42 2.54 31.46
N LEU A 113 7.18 1.68 32.14
CA LEU A 113 8.54 1.28 31.76
C LEU A 113 8.60 0.48 30.46
N ARG A 114 7.47 -0.09 30.02
CA ARG A 114 7.35 -0.77 28.72
C ARG A 114 6.95 0.16 27.58
N ILE A 115 6.82 1.45 27.85
CA ILE A 115 6.49 2.51 26.89
C ILE A 115 7.80 3.21 26.48
N PRO A 116 8.38 2.94 25.30
CA PRO A 116 9.56 3.66 24.79
C PRO A 116 9.40 5.20 24.68
N GLY A 117 9.91 5.96 25.65
CA GLY A 117 9.88 7.43 25.65
C GLY A 117 10.73 8.00 26.78
N SER A 118 11.25 9.22 26.61
CA SER A 118 12.25 9.86 27.49
C SER A 118 11.98 9.71 28.99
N ARG A 119 13.05 9.57 29.79
CA ARG A 119 13.04 9.44 31.27
C ARG A 119 12.12 10.44 32.00
N ILE A 120 11.86 11.60 31.40
CA ILE A 120 11.00 12.69 31.89
C ILE A 120 9.51 12.30 31.90
N THR A 121 9.03 11.61 30.87
CA THR A 121 7.62 11.16 30.76
C THR A 121 7.31 10.08 31.80
N TRP A 122 8.30 9.23 32.08
CA TRP A 122 8.24 8.24 33.15
C TRP A 122 8.22 8.90 34.53
N LEU A 123 9.09 9.88 34.78
CA LEU A 123 9.13 10.62 36.05
C LEU A 123 7.81 11.38 36.29
N ALA A 124 7.27 12.05 35.27
CA ALA A 124 6.01 12.77 35.36
C ALA A 124 4.82 11.84 35.63
N GLY A 125 4.77 10.67 34.98
CA GLY A 125 3.73 9.67 35.24
C GLY A 125 3.78 9.13 36.67
N VAL A 126 4.98 8.78 37.17
CA VAL A 126 5.14 8.29 38.55
C VAL A 126 4.83 9.40 39.58
N LEU A 127 5.26 10.63 39.34
CA LEU A 127 4.97 11.80 40.19
C LEU A 127 3.47 12.09 40.24
N VAL A 128 2.78 12.14 39.09
CA VAL A 128 1.32 12.36 39.04
C VAL A 128 0.55 11.28 39.78
N PHE A 129 0.98 10.01 39.69
CA PHE A 129 0.39 8.90 40.44
C PHE A 129 0.72 8.93 41.94
N SER A 130 1.90 9.41 42.31
CA SER A 130 2.38 9.47 43.70
C SER A 130 1.83 10.68 44.45
N ILE A 131 1.41 11.73 43.73
CA ILE A 131 0.73 12.92 44.25
C ILE A 131 -0.80 12.71 44.23
N TRP A 132 -1.29 11.55 43.79
CA TRP A 132 -2.72 11.26 43.71
C TRP A 132 -3.32 11.02 45.11
N LEU A 133 -3.81 12.11 45.71
CA LEU A 133 -4.32 12.23 47.08
C LEU A 133 -5.57 11.40 47.47
N PRO A 134 -6.52 10.97 46.60
CA PRO A 134 -7.82 10.46 47.07
C PRO A 134 -7.78 9.20 47.94
N PHE A 135 -6.73 8.38 47.82
CA PHE A 135 -6.58 7.18 48.65
C PHE A 135 -6.47 7.47 50.15
N TYR A 136 -6.04 8.67 50.53
CA TYR A 136 -6.01 9.20 51.90
C TYR A 136 -7.37 9.04 52.59
N PHE A 137 -8.48 9.35 51.89
CA PHE A 137 -9.82 9.39 52.47
C PHE A 137 -10.46 8.01 52.71
N PHE A 138 -9.93 6.94 52.12
CA PHE A 138 -10.49 5.58 52.21
C PHE A 138 -9.79 4.69 53.23
N THR A 139 -8.54 5.02 53.58
CA THR A 139 -7.71 4.25 54.53
C THR A 139 -8.34 3.96 55.90
N PRO A 140 -9.20 4.84 56.47
CA PRO A 140 -9.91 4.56 57.73
C PRO A 140 -11.01 3.49 57.62
N ILE A 141 -11.48 3.17 56.41
CA ILE A 141 -12.67 2.33 56.17
C ILE A 141 -12.24 0.97 55.59
N LEU A 142 -12.70 -0.12 56.20
CA LEU A 142 -12.49 -1.47 55.67
C LEU A 142 -13.39 -1.73 54.44
N GLY A 143 -12.97 -1.22 53.29
CA GLY A 143 -13.66 -1.39 52.00
C GLY A 143 -12.92 -2.32 51.01
N ALA A 144 -13.68 -3.06 50.20
CA ALA A 144 -13.11 -3.94 49.18
C ALA A 144 -12.45 -3.17 48.02
N GLU A 145 -12.68 -1.86 47.92
CA GLU A 145 -12.21 -0.96 46.88
C GLU A 145 -10.68 -0.91 46.78
N SER A 146 -9.98 -0.82 47.92
CA SER A 146 -8.51 -0.73 47.94
C SER A 146 -7.86 -2.00 47.41
N VAL A 147 -8.40 -3.17 47.77
CA VAL A 147 -7.93 -4.48 47.28
C VAL A 147 -8.32 -4.67 45.81
N ALA A 148 -9.53 -4.23 45.42
CA ALA A 148 -9.97 -4.30 44.05
C ALA A 148 -9.10 -3.43 43.13
N LEU A 149 -8.77 -2.19 43.51
CA LEU A 149 -7.91 -1.31 42.72
C LEU A 149 -6.50 -1.90 42.55
N PHE A 150 -5.93 -2.49 43.60
CA PHE A 150 -4.66 -3.18 43.51
C PHE A 150 -4.72 -4.37 42.53
N LEU A 151 -5.71 -5.26 42.67
CA LEU A 151 -5.88 -6.40 41.77
C LEU A 151 -6.15 -5.95 40.34
N ALA A 152 -6.89 -4.86 40.15
CA ALA A 152 -7.19 -4.35 38.83
C ALA A 152 -5.95 -3.73 38.16
N ALA A 153 -5.06 -3.09 38.93
CA ALA A 153 -3.73 -2.68 38.45
C ALA A 153 -2.85 -3.90 38.10
N CYS A 154 -2.90 -4.97 38.90
CA CYS A 154 -2.25 -6.25 38.59
C CYS A 154 -2.79 -6.86 37.28
N LEU A 155 -4.10 -6.85 37.08
CA LEU A 155 -4.75 -7.33 35.85
C LEU A 155 -4.24 -6.56 34.62
N CYS A 156 -4.17 -5.23 34.70
CA CYS A 156 -3.60 -4.39 33.64
C CYS A 156 -2.14 -4.74 33.36
N CYS A 157 -1.34 -4.93 34.42
CA CYS A 157 0.05 -5.32 34.28
C CYS A 157 0.20 -6.69 33.61
N LEU A 158 -0.58 -7.69 34.02
CA LEU A 158 -0.62 -9.04 33.44
C LEU A 158 -1.08 -9.04 31.98
N LEU A 159 -2.09 -8.24 31.64
CA LEU A 159 -2.56 -8.05 30.26
C LEU A 159 -1.55 -7.33 29.38
N SER A 160 -0.72 -6.45 29.95
CA SER A 160 0.41 -5.82 29.26
C SER A 160 1.56 -6.81 29.01
N LEU A 161 1.79 -7.72 29.97
CA LEU A 161 2.83 -8.74 29.95
C LEU A 161 2.57 -9.86 28.95
N SER A 162 1.30 -10.17 28.67
CA SER A 162 0.92 -11.37 27.91
C SER A 162 1.28 -11.35 26.43
N GLY A 163 1.65 -10.20 25.84
CA GLY A 163 1.96 -10.12 24.40
C GLY A 163 0.83 -10.67 23.51
N SER A 164 1.14 -11.36 22.41
CA SER A 164 0.14 -12.01 21.54
C SER A 164 -0.34 -13.38 22.04
N LYS A 165 0.09 -13.81 23.24
CA LYS A 165 -0.25 -15.13 23.81
C LYS A 165 -1.67 -15.10 24.40
N PRO A 166 -2.33 -16.27 24.52
CA PRO A 166 -3.61 -16.38 25.22
C PRO A 166 -3.51 -15.86 26.65
N PRO A 167 -4.64 -15.41 27.24
CA PRO A 167 -4.66 -14.98 28.63
C PRO A 167 -4.19 -16.14 29.52
N GLY A 168 -3.07 -15.93 30.22
CA GLY A 168 -2.53 -16.93 31.14
C GLY A 168 -3.39 -17.09 32.39
N LEU A 169 -3.14 -18.16 33.15
CA LEU A 169 -3.85 -18.49 34.39
C LEU A 169 -3.96 -17.29 35.36
N TRP A 170 -2.91 -16.48 35.47
CA TRP A 170 -2.90 -15.31 36.35
C TRP A 170 -3.89 -14.21 35.93
N VAL A 171 -4.14 -14.02 34.62
CA VAL A 171 -5.16 -13.06 34.13
C VAL A 171 -6.55 -13.55 34.52
N VAL A 172 -6.80 -14.85 34.35
CA VAL A 172 -8.05 -15.52 34.70
C VAL A 172 -8.30 -15.45 36.22
N LEU A 173 -7.31 -15.81 37.03
CA LEU A 173 -7.37 -15.76 38.49
C LEU A 173 -7.61 -14.33 38.99
N CYS A 174 -6.87 -13.36 38.47
CA CYS A 174 -6.97 -11.97 38.89
C CYS A 174 -8.35 -11.38 38.58
N LEU A 175 -8.89 -11.68 37.39
CA LEU A 175 -10.25 -11.27 37.00
C LEU A 175 -11.32 -11.96 37.86
N ALA A 176 -11.18 -13.27 38.14
CA ALA A 176 -12.08 -13.99 39.02
C ALA A 176 -12.04 -13.46 40.48
N MET A 177 -10.86 -13.13 41.00
CA MET A 177 -10.70 -12.53 42.33
C MET A 177 -11.38 -11.17 42.44
N LEU A 178 -11.29 -10.32 41.40
CA LEU A 178 -12.03 -9.06 41.34
C LEU A 178 -13.54 -9.28 41.46
N ILE A 179 -14.07 -10.29 40.77
CA ILE A 179 -15.48 -10.68 40.82
C ILE A 179 -15.84 -11.24 42.21
N TYR A 180 -14.94 -11.97 42.86
CA TYR A 180 -15.12 -12.47 44.22
C TYR A 180 -15.02 -11.40 45.31
N LEU A 181 -14.34 -10.28 45.06
CA LEU A 181 -14.36 -9.12 45.96
C LEU A 181 -15.71 -8.41 45.88
N LYS A 182 -16.22 -8.18 44.66
CA LYS A 182 -17.56 -7.66 44.40
C LYS A 182 -18.10 -8.20 43.09
N ALA A 183 -19.33 -8.70 43.13
CA ALA A 183 -19.98 -9.34 41.98
C ALA A 183 -20.08 -8.43 40.74
N ASN A 184 -20.18 -7.11 40.95
CA ASN A 184 -20.29 -6.13 39.86
C ASN A 184 -19.06 -6.08 38.94
N HIS A 185 -17.88 -6.51 39.41
CA HIS A 185 -16.68 -6.57 38.58
C HIS A 185 -16.78 -7.62 37.46
N VAL A 186 -17.84 -8.43 37.40
CA VAL A 186 -18.12 -9.32 36.26
C VAL A 186 -18.20 -8.53 34.94
N LEU A 187 -18.58 -7.25 35.01
CA LEU A 187 -18.61 -6.35 33.87
C LEU A 187 -17.22 -6.06 33.28
N LEU A 188 -16.13 -6.27 34.02
CA LEU A 188 -14.76 -6.12 33.51
C LEU A 188 -14.40 -7.18 32.47
N VAL A 189 -15.18 -8.27 32.35
CA VAL A 189 -15.01 -9.27 31.28
C VAL A 189 -15.17 -8.62 29.91
N ILE A 190 -16.07 -7.65 29.74
CA ILE A 190 -16.36 -7.00 28.45
C ILE A 190 -15.16 -6.19 27.92
N PRO A 191 -14.57 -5.23 28.67
CA PRO A 191 -13.40 -4.51 28.18
C PRO A 191 -12.17 -5.42 28.05
N VAL A 192 -12.04 -6.47 28.85
CA VAL A 192 -10.94 -7.44 28.73
C VAL A 192 -11.07 -8.28 27.45
N THR A 193 -12.27 -8.76 27.11
CA THR A 193 -12.49 -9.50 25.86
C THR A 193 -12.33 -8.60 24.63
N ALA A 194 -12.79 -7.36 24.69
CA ALA A 194 -12.54 -6.36 23.64
C ALA A 194 -11.04 -6.10 23.44
N TYR A 195 -10.28 -5.94 24.52
CA TYR A 195 -8.82 -5.80 24.46
C TYR A 195 -8.16 -7.04 23.82
N LEU A 196 -8.54 -8.24 24.22
CA LEU A 196 -8.02 -9.48 23.63
C LEU A 196 -8.40 -9.63 22.16
N TRP A 197 -9.59 -9.17 21.75
CA TRP A 197 -10.05 -9.19 20.36
C TRP A 197 -9.18 -8.31 19.46
N VAL A 198 -8.96 -7.07 19.88
CA VAL A 198 -8.10 -6.12 19.17
C VAL A 198 -6.66 -6.61 19.13
N LYS A 199 -6.15 -7.17 20.23
CA LYS A 199 -4.76 -7.62 20.35
C LYS A 199 -4.41 -8.87 19.53
N ALA A 200 -5.38 -9.73 19.24
CA ALA A 200 -5.14 -11.04 18.63
C ALA A 200 -4.75 -10.98 17.14
N GLY A 201 -4.97 -9.84 16.46
CA GLY A 201 -4.59 -9.60 15.07
C GLY A 201 -5.42 -10.36 14.02
N ASN A 202 -6.11 -11.44 14.39
CA ASN A 202 -7.06 -12.13 13.54
C ASN A 202 -8.23 -12.73 14.35
N ARG A 203 -9.36 -12.98 13.65
CA ARG A 203 -10.61 -13.43 14.27
C ARG A 203 -10.49 -14.78 14.98
N ARG A 204 -9.77 -15.75 14.40
CA ARG A 204 -9.62 -17.10 14.98
C ARG A 204 -8.89 -17.06 16.34
N LYS A 205 -7.79 -16.31 16.43
CA LYS A 205 -7.03 -16.13 17.69
C LYS A 205 -7.85 -15.35 18.72
N ALA A 206 -8.59 -14.33 18.29
CA ALA A 206 -9.46 -13.55 19.17
C ALA A 206 -10.52 -14.44 19.83
N THR A 207 -11.23 -15.26 19.04
CA THR A 207 -12.22 -16.21 19.53
C THR A 207 -11.63 -17.20 20.52
N LEU A 208 -10.45 -17.76 20.21
CA LEU A 208 -9.75 -18.69 21.12
C LEU A 208 -9.37 -18.02 22.46
N HIS A 209 -8.82 -16.81 22.43
CA HIS A 209 -8.45 -16.08 23.64
C HIS A 209 -9.65 -15.77 24.53
N ILE A 210 -10.77 -15.37 23.92
CA ILE A 210 -12.02 -15.09 24.63
C ILE A 210 -12.62 -16.37 25.20
N ALA A 211 -12.59 -17.48 24.45
CA ALA A 211 -13.08 -18.77 24.94
C ALA A 211 -12.28 -19.27 26.16
N ILE A 212 -10.94 -19.15 26.12
CA ILE A 212 -10.07 -19.52 27.25
C ILE A 212 -10.35 -18.64 28.48
N LEU A 213 -10.47 -17.32 28.29
CA LEU A 213 -10.80 -16.40 29.38
C LEU A 213 -12.17 -16.73 30.00
N GLY A 214 -13.18 -16.90 29.16
CA GLY A 214 -14.55 -17.19 29.58
C GLY A 214 -14.66 -18.51 30.32
N ALA A 215 -14.09 -19.59 29.77
CA ALA A 215 -14.07 -20.90 30.40
C ALA A 215 -13.33 -20.89 31.74
N GLY A 216 -12.16 -20.22 31.79
CA GLY A 216 -11.36 -20.12 33.01
C GLY A 216 -12.05 -19.34 34.13
N VAL A 217 -12.65 -18.18 33.81
CA VAL A 217 -13.38 -17.38 34.81
C VAL A 217 -14.63 -18.12 35.28
N ALA A 218 -15.37 -18.76 34.38
CA ALA A 218 -16.56 -19.54 34.73
C ALA A 218 -16.22 -20.70 35.68
N LEU A 219 -15.14 -21.45 35.41
CA LEU A 219 -14.69 -22.57 36.24
C LEU A 219 -14.37 -22.14 37.68
N LEU A 220 -13.77 -20.94 37.84
CA LEU A 220 -13.42 -20.41 39.16
C LEU A 220 -14.64 -19.90 39.94
N LEU A 221 -15.65 -19.35 39.26
CA LEU A 221 -16.84 -18.79 39.92
C LEU A 221 -17.90 -19.86 40.25
N LEU A 222 -17.96 -20.93 39.45
CA LEU A 222 -18.98 -21.97 39.51
C LEU A 222 -19.18 -22.63 40.90
N PRO A 223 -18.12 -22.96 41.69
CA PRO A 223 -18.30 -23.57 43.01
C PRO A 223 -19.10 -22.69 43.96
N TRP A 224 -18.86 -21.38 43.93
CA TRP A 224 -19.62 -20.43 44.73
C TRP A 224 -21.06 -20.30 44.24
N SER A 225 -21.26 -20.21 42.92
CA SER A 225 -22.61 -20.16 42.33
C SER A 225 -23.43 -21.40 42.71
N ILE A 226 -22.82 -22.60 42.70
CA ILE A 226 -23.47 -23.85 43.12
C ILE A 226 -23.79 -23.83 44.62
N PHE A 227 -22.83 -23.44 45.46
CA PHE A 227 -23.03 -23.34 46.91
C PHE A 227 -24.17 -22.37 47.27
N ALA A 228 -24.12 -21.16 46.72
CA ALA A 228 -25.13 -20.13 46.95
C ALA A 228 -26.49 -20.59 46.43
N SER A 229 -26.54 -21.23 45.25
CA SER A 229 -27.80 -21.70 44.66
C SER A 229 -28.44 -22.84 45.46
N ARG A 230 -27.64 -23.80 45.95
CA ARG A 230 -28.12 -24.91 46.78
C ARG A 230 -28.68 -24.41 48.11
N ARG A 231 -28.03 -23.42 48.73
CA ARG A 231 -28.49 -22.83 50.00
C ARG A 231 -29.71 -21.94 49.83
N ALA A 232 -29.77 -21.18 48.74
CA ALA A 232 -30.91 -20.30 48.44
C ALA A 232 -32.13 -21.04 47.86
N GLY A 233 -32.03 -22.35 47.55
CA GLY A 233 -33.10 -23.12 46.90
C GLY A 233 -33.52 -22.57 45.52
N SER A 234 -32.67 -21.74 44.89
CA SER A 234 -32.90 -21.04 43.62
C SER A 234 -31.57 -20.68 42.96
N PHE A 235 -31.54 -20.46 41.64
CA PHE A 235 -30.29 -20.15 40.94
C PHE A 235 -29.77 -18.76 41.31
N VAL A 236 -28.59 -18.72 41.95
CA VAL A 236 -27.86 -17.51 42.35
C VAL A 236 -26.49 -17.52 41.64
N PRO A 237 -26.33 -16.79 40.52
CA PRO A 237 -25.12 -16.90 39.69
C PRO A 237 -23.87 -16.32 40.34
N LEU A 238 -23.98 -15.26 41.16
CA LEU A 238 -22.82 -14.65 41.83
C LEU A 238 -23.16 -14.10 43.22
N SER A 239 -24.28 -13.39 43.39
CA SER A 239 -24.70 -12.86 44.68
C SER A 239 -26.19 -12.59 44.64
N GLY A 240 -26.90 -12.96 45.71
CA GLY A 240 -28.33 -12.66 45.84
C GLY A 240 -28.64 -11.17 46.07
N ILE A 241 -27.65 -10.35 46.49
CA ILE A 241 -27.82 -8.91 46.76
C ILE A 241 -27.45 -8.06 45.55
N GLN A 242 -26.32 -8.36 44.90
CA GLN A 242 -25.77 -7.52 43.84
C GLN A 242 -25.97 -8.13 42.44
N GLY A 243 -26.04 -9.45 42.32
CA GLY A 243 -26.15 -10.16 41.04
C GLY A 243 -27.54 -10.07 40.39
N GLU A 244 -28.62 -10.11 41.18
CA GLU A 244 -30.00 -9.98 40.66
C GLU A 244 -30.34 -8.56 40.17
N VAL A 245 -29.77 -7.52 40.82
CA VAL A 245 -29.92 -6.12 40.39
C VAL A 245 -29.32 -5.91 38.99
N LEU A 246 -28.27 -6.64 38.67
CA LEU A 246 -27.55 -6.57 37.39
C LEU A 246 -28.24 -7.36 36.26
N LEU A 247 -28.93 -8.46 36.58
CA LEU A 247 -29.57 -9.34 35.60
C LEU A 247 -31.06 -9.06 35.35
N ALA A 248 -31.77 -8.44 36.29
CA ALA A 248 -33.22 -8.21 36.19
C ALA A 248 -33.67 -6.75 36.38
N GLY A 249 -32.76 -5.81 36.64
CA GLY A 249 -33.11 -4.40 36.93
C GLY A 249 -33.96 -4.21 38.20
N ALA A 250 -34.09 -5.25 39.01
CA ALA A 250 -35.05 -5.38 40.09
C ALA A 250 -34.41 -5.04 41.45
N GLY A 251 -34.56 -3.80 41.91
CA GLY A 251 -34.19 -3.41 43.27
C GLY A 251 -35.25 -3.84 44.28
N LEU A 252 -35.20 -5.09 44.78
CA LEU A 252 -36.13 -5.55 45.83
C LEU A 252 -35.48 -6.38 46.97
N ARG A 253 -34.15 -6.52 47.04
CA ARG A 253 -33.53 -6.78 48.35
C ARG A 253 -33.41 -5.47 49.11
N GLY A 254 -33.53 -5.55 50.44
CA GLY A 254 -33.62 -4.44 51.39
C GLY A 254 -32.43 -3.47 51.46
N GLN A 255 -31.71 -3.21 50.37
CA GLN A 255 -30.95 -1.97 50.20
C GLN A 255 -31.86 -0.75 49.96
N CYS A 256 -33.16 -0.96 49.75
CA CYS A 256 -34.17 0.11 49.93
C CYS A 256 -34.27 0.58 51.39
N TYR A 257 -33.76 -0.17 52.38
CA TYR A 257 -33.71 0.24 53.79
C TYR A 257 -32.46 1.05 54.18
N GLY A 258 -31.72 1.57 53.20
CA GLY A 258 -30.91 2.78 53.41
C GLY A 258 -31.75 4.07 53.39
N ALA A 259 -33.08 3.98 53.18
CA ALA A 259 -33.97 5.13 53.01
C ALA A 259 -34.20 5.97 54.29
N GLU A 260 -33.77 5.51 55.47
CA GLU A 260 -33.92 6.28 56.71
C GLU A 260 -32.65 7.04 57.14
N SER A 261 -31.47 6.75 56.59
CA SER A 261 -30.22 7.42 57.03
C SER A 261 -29.52 8.29 55.97
N ASP A 262 -29.86 8.15 54.68
CA ASP A 262 -29.34 9.02 53.61
C ASP A 262 -30.42 10.03 53.14
N GLY A 263 -30.70 11.00 54.00
CA GLY A 263 -31.55 12.14 53.70
C GLY A 263 -31.02 12.92 52.49
N GLY A 264 -31.67 12.78 51.32
CA GLY A 264 -31.40 13.66 50.19
C GLY A 264 -32.14 13.33 48.90
N LEU A 265 -31.97 12.12 48.35
CA LEU A 265 -32.38 11.84 46.96
C LEU A 265 -33.38 10.70 46.73
N PRO A 266 -33.40 9.58 47.49
CA PRO A 266 -34.39 8.51 47.28
C PRO A 266 -35.83 9.00 47.46
N LYS A 267 -36.03 10.06 48.27
CA LYS A 267 -37.32 10.73 48.45
C LYS A 267 -37.80 11.49 47.22
N LYS A 268 -36.91 12.03 46.37
CA LYS A 268 -37.28 12.89 45.22
C LYS A 268 -37.40 12.11 43.91
N THR A 269 -36.54 11.12 43.66
CA THR A 269 -36.62 10.29 42.44
C THR A 269 -37.78 9.29 42.47
N ALA A 270 -38.14 8.78 43.67
CA ALA A 270 -39.33 7.95 43.85
C ALA A 270 -40.64 8.74 43.75
N LEU A 271 -40.62 10.04 44.08
CA LEU A 271 -41.75 10.97 43.89
C LEU A 271 -41.90 11.40 42.42
N ALA A 272 -40.78 11.64 41.72
CA ALA A 272 -40.79 12.09 40.32
C ALA A 272 -41.18 10.99 39.31
N LEU A 273 -41.05 9.71 39.68
CA LEU A 273 -41.47 8.56 38.88
C LEU A 273 -42.75 7.89 39.42
N ASP A 274 -43.37 8.49 40.44
CA ASP A 274 -44.59 8.03 41.11
C ASP A 274 -44.55 6.54 41.53
N LEU A 275 -43.40 6.09 42.03
CA LEU A 275 -43.12 4.67 42.33
C LEU A 275 -43.54 4.28 43.75
N ARG A 276 -44.48 4.99 44.39
CA ARG A 276 -45.04 4.59 45.69
C ARG A 276 -46.55 4.46 45.58
N SER A 277 -47.04 3.35 45.04
CA SER A 277 -48.36 2.87 45.44
C SER A 277 -48.24 2.15 46.79
N ALA A 278 -49.24 2.30 47.66
CA ALA A 278 -49.31 1.59 48.95
C ALA A 278 -49.12 0.06 48.79
N GLU A 279 -49.52 -0.48 47.63
CA GLU A 279 -49.31 -1.87 47.19
C GLU A 279 -47.84 -2.32 47.18
N GLN A 280 -46.87 -1.46 46.80
CA GLN A 280 -45.46 -1.87 46.76
C GLN A 280 -44.82 -1.95 48.15
N VAL A 281 -45.30 -1.14 49.10
CA VAL A 281 -44.82 -1.16 50.49
C VAL A 281 -45.37 -2.40 51.21
N GLU A 282 -46.65 -2.72 51.02
CA GLU A 282 -47.26 -3.96 51.52
C GLU A 282 -46.64 -5.21 50.88
N ALA A 283 -46.43 -5.22 49.56
CA ALA A 283 -45.78 -6.34 48.87
C ALA A 283 -44.33 -6.54 49.33
N THR A 284 -43.59 -5.48 49.66
CA THR A 284 -42.21 -5.59 50.16
C THR A 284 -42.18 -6.12 51.60
N ALA A 285 -43.10 -5.68 52.46
CA ALA A 285 -43.24 -6.20 53.82
C ALA A 285 -43.63 -7.70 53.82
N LEU A 286 -44.52 -8.10 52.91
CA LEU A 286 -44.92 -9.50 52.70
C LEU A 286 -43.78 -10.36 52.12
N VAL A 287 -42.97 -9.82 51.20
CA VAL A 287 -41.78 -10.52 50.68
C VAL A 287 -40.71 -10.70 51.76
N MET A 288 -40.57 -9.73 52.67
CA MET A 288 -39.60 -9.78 53.76
C MET A 288 -39.99 -10.72 54.90
N SER A 289 -41.26 -11.13 55.01
CA SER A 289 -41.71 -12.11 56.01
C SER A 289 -41.57 -13.58 55.56
N LEU A 290 -41.32 -13.84 54.27
CA LEU A 290 -41.14 -15.18 53.73
C LEU A 290 -39.77 -15.80 54.07
N PRO A 291 -39.58 -17.14 54.00
CA PRO A 291 -38.27 -17.78 54.04
C PRO A 291 -37.36 -17.33 52.87
N ILE A 292 -36.04 -17.24 53.08
CA ILE A 292 -35.06 -16.65 52.15
C ILE A 292 -35.16 -17.19 50.70
N GLY A 293 -35.43 -18.48 50.51
CA GLY A 293 -35.57 -19.09 49.18
C GLY A 293 -36.86 -18.70 48.43
N GLU A 294 -37.91 -18.32 49.17
CA GLU A 294 -39.19 -17.86 48.62
C GLU A 294 -39.19 -16.35 48.35
N ARG A 295 -38.37 -15.59 49.09
CA ARG A 295 -38.19 -14.14 48.88
C ARG A 295 -37.73 -13.79 47.48
N ASN A 296 -36.78 -14.55 46.92
CA ASN A 296 -36.26 -14.30 45.57
C ASN A 296 -37.35 -14.52 44.50
N ARG A 297 -38.20 -15.54 44.67
CA ARG A 297 -39.29 -15.86 43.72
C ARG A 297 -40.42 -14.83 43.78
N ALA A 298 -40.77 -14.39 44.97
CA ALA A 298 -41.75 -13.34 45.21
C ALA A 298 -41.23 -11.95 44.76
N GLY A 299 -39.97 -11.63 45.07
CA GLY A 299 -39.31 -10.39 44.63
C GLY A 299 -39.18 -10.28 43.11
N ARG A 300 -38.80 -11.37 42.43
CA ARG A 300 -38.73 -11.41 40.95
C ARG A 300 -40.09 -11.22 40.29
N SER A 301 -41.14 -11.84 40.83
CA SER A 301 -42.50 -11.71 40.29
C SER A 301 -43.11 -10.32 40.53
N VAL A 302 -42.80 -9.68 41.66
CA VAL A 302 -43.14 -8.26 41.93
C VAL A 302 -42.36 -7.33 40.98
N ALA A 303 -41.06 -7.54 40.79
CA ALA A 303 -40.26 -6.73 39.87
C ALA A 303 -40.66 -6.87 38.41
N LEU A 304 -40.99 -8.09 37.95
CA LEU A 304 -41.50 -8.32 36.59
C LEU A 304 -42.88 -7.69 36.38
N ARG A 305 -43.75 -7.69 37.40
CA ARG A 305 -45.03 -6.97 37.35
C ARG A 305 -44.83 -5.46 37.28
N ALA A 306 -43.91 -4.91 38.07
CA ALA A 306 -43.55 -3.49 38.04
C ALA A 306 -42.90 -3.07 36.71
N TRP A 307 -42.06 -3.93 36.12
CA TRP A 307 -41.50 -3.72 34.80
C TRP A 307 -42.58 -3.81 33.71
N ARG A 308 -43.51 -4.76 33.77
CA ARG A 308 -44.61 -4.87 32.79
C ARG A 308 -45.56 -3.69 32.83
N SER A 309 -45.83 -3.12 34.00
CA SER A 309 -46.72 -1.96 34.13
C SER A 309 -46.03 -0.65 33.72
N ARG A 310 -44.71 -0.52 33.91
CA ARG A 310 -43.94 0.69 33.59
C ARG A 310 -42.57 0.36 32.98
N PRO A 311 -42.54 -0.23 31.77
CA PRO A 311 -41.33 -0.82 31.19
C PRO A 311 -40.23 0.21 30.95
N PHE A 312 -40.59 1.41 30.50
CA PHE A 312 -39.62 2.48 30.25
C PHE A 312 -38.99 3.04 31.52
N ALA A 313 -39.80 3.35 32.55
CA ALA A 313 -39.31 3.92 33.80
C ALA A 313 -38.40 2.94 34.56
N ILE A 314 -38.78 1.66 34.61
CA ILE A 314 -38.00 0.62 35.30
C ILE A 314 -36.72 0.31 34.51
N SER A 315 -36.77 0.27 33.17
CA SER A 315 -35.58 0.05 32.33
C SER A 315 -34.60 1.23 32.39
N ALA A 316 -35.10 2.47 32.43
CA ALA A 316 -34.27 3.66 32.62
C ALA A 316 -33.59 3.67 34.00
N TYR A 317 -34.30 3.26 35.05
CA TYR A 317 -33.72 3.07 36.39
C TYR A 317 -32.66 1.96 36.41
N GLY A 318 -32.93 0.82 35.75
CA GLY A 318 -31.96 -0.27 35.60
C GLY A 318 -30.69 0.16 34.84
N LEU A 319 -30.84 0.92 33.75
CA LEU A 319 -29.73 1.51 33.00
C LEU A 319 -28.94 2.51 33.86
N SER A 320 -29.62 3.38 34.61
CA SER A 320 -28.98 4.30 35.56
C SER A 320 -28.18 3.54 36.63
N LYS A 321 -28.67 2.42 37.15
CA LYS A 321 -27.94 1.57 38.09
C LYS A 321 -26.76 0.83 37.46
N ALA A 322 -26.88 0.39 36.21
CA ALA A 322 -25.77 -0.19 35.45
C ALA A 322 -24.67 0.87 35.20
N LEU A 323 -25.05 2.08 34.77
CA LEU A 323 -24.15 3.21 34.60
C LEU A 323 -23.53 3.66 35.93
N HIS A 324 -24.27 3.61 37.04
CA HIS A 324 -23.73 3.84 38.38
C HIS A 324 -22.73 2.76 38.80
N ALA A 325 -22.89 1.50 38.38
CA ALA A 325 -21.87 0.47 38.56
C ALA A 325 -20.59 0.73 37.74
N PHE A 326 -20.67 1.54 36.68
CA PHE A 326 -19.53 2.06 35.92
C PHE A 326 -19.03 3.44 36.39
N GLY A 327 -19.71 4.06 37.37
CA GLY A 327 -19.28 5.33 37.98
C GLY A 327 -20.06 6.58 37.62
N PHE A 328 -21.19 6.49 36.91
CA PHE A 328 -22.02 7.65 36.60
C PHE A 328 -23.12 7.87 37.66
N SER A 329 -23.23 9.06 38.27
CA SER A 329 -24.32 9.40 39.19
C SER A 329 -25.25 10.43 38.53
N PHE A 330 -26.52 10.08 38.33
CA PHE A 330 -27.53 10.99 37.77
C PHE A 330 -28.38 11.54 38.90
N ARG A 331 -28.14 12.79 39.30
CA ARG A 331 -28.78 13.41 40.48
C ARG A 331 -29.40 14.79 40.21
N ASP A 332 -29.14 15.46 39.06
CA ASP A 332 -29.64 16.80 38.73
C ASP A 332 -29.98 16.95 37.21
N PRO A 333 -31.00 17.74 36.79
CA PRO A 333 -31.32 18.01 35.38
C PRO A 333 -30.16 18.58 34.51
N ARG A 334 -29.13 19.17 35.11
CA ARG A 334 -27.87 19.55 34.42
C ARG A 334 -27.11 18.34 33.85
N ASP A 335 -27.37 17.14 34.36
CA ASP A 335 -26.85 15.88 33.83
C ASP A 335 -27.44 15.54 32.43
N GLY A 336 -28.58 16.15 32.06
CA GLY A 336 -29.23 15.99 30.75
C GLY A 336 -28.53 16.75 29.60
N ILE A 337 -27.90 17.89 29.89
CA ILE A 337 -27.10 18.66 28.93
C ILE A 337 -25.82 17.87 28.57
N MET A 338 -25.25 17.17 29.55
CA MET A 338 -24.11 16.27 29.36
C MET A 338 -24.45 15.07 28.45
N VAL A 339 -25.67 14.55 28.52
CA VAL A 339 -26.16 13.49 27.61
C VAL A 339 -26.26 13.99 26.16
N VAL A 340 -26.66 15.25 25.94
CA VAL A 340 -26.73 15.88 24.61
C VAL A 340 -25.33 16.11 24.01
N GLU A 341 -24.36 16.56 24.82
CA GLU A 341 -22.97 16.73 24.37
C GLU A 341 -22.28 15.39 24.05
N ILE A 342 -22.56 14.35 24.84
CA ILE A 342 -22.12 12.99 24.55
C ILE A 342 -22.70 12.55 23.20
N ILE A 343 -24.03 12.69 22.98
CA ILE A 343 -24.71 12.34 21.71
C ILE A 343 -24.13 13.08 20.50
N LEU A 344 -23.78 14.37 20.62
CA LEU A 344 -23.13 15.13 19.56
C LEU A 344 -21.70 14.64 19.26
N ALA A 345 -20.95 14.22 20.28
CA ALA A 345 -19.65 13.58 20.10
C ALA A 345 -19.76 12.17 19.46
N ILE A 346 -20.86 11.44 19.74
CA ILE A 346 -21.20 10.17 19.06
C ILE A 346 -21.41 10.39 17.56
N LEU A 347 -22.22 11.40 17.20
CA LEU A 347 -22.56 11.72 15.80
C LEU A 347 -21.35 12.22 15.01
N ALA A 348 -20.51 13.08 15.58
CA ALA A 348 -19.26 13.52 14.96
C ALA A 348 -18.26 12.35 14.72
N SER A 349 -18.24 11.37 15.63
CA SER A 349 -17.40 10.18 15.52
C SER A 349 -17.91 9.16 14.49
N LEU A 350 -19.22 9.04 14.33
CA LEU A 350 -19.85 8.24 13.27
C LEU A 350 -19.56 8.83 11.88
N CYS A 351 -19.51 10.16 11.76
CA CYS A 351 -19.08 10.85 10.54
C CYS A 351 -17.61 10.54 10.19
N LEU A 352 -16.70 10.50 11.18
CA LEU A 352 -15.29 10.15 10.97
C LEU A 352 -15.07 8.65 10.66
N TRP A 353 -15.90 7.75 11.22
CA TRP A 353 -15.89 6.31 10.89
C TRP A 353 -16.20 6.07 9.40
N ARG A 354 -17.13 6.84 8.81
CA ARG A 354 -17.53 6.70 7.40
C ARG A 354 -16.40 6.98 6.39
N ILE A 355 -15.31 7.65 6.80
CA ILE A 355 -14.16 8.03 5.95
C ILE A 355 -13.07 6.93 5.90
N ASN A 356 -13.32 5.76 6.51
CA ASN A 356 -12.58 4.50 6.35
C ASN A 356 -11.05 4.51 6.62
N ARG A 357 -10.53 5.49 7.37
CA ARG A 357 -9.18 5.46 7.94
C ARG A 357 -9.25 5.53 9.47
N HIS A 358 -8.44 4.71 10.14
CA HIS A 358 -8.19 4.79 11.60
C HIS A 358 -9.34 4.29 12.52
N ARG A 359 -9.96 3.15 12.20
CA ARG A 359 -11.00 2.50 13.03
C ARG A 359 -10.59 2.26 14.50
N GLU A 360 -9.31 2.04 14.78
CA GLU A 360 -8.79 1.84 16.15
C GLU A 360 -8.82 3.12 17.02
N TRP A 361 -8.89 4.30 16.41
CA TRP A 361 -8.72 5.60 17.09
C TRP A 361 -10.05 6.21 17.55
N CYS A 362 -11.15 5.86 16.90
CA CYS A 362 -12.48 6.38 17.24
C CYS A 362 -12.89 6.00 18.67
N VAL A 363 -12.63 4.78 19.13
CA VAL A 363 -12.95 4.34 20.51
C VAL A 363 -12.15 5.11 21.57
N PHE A 364 -11.00 5.67 21.19
CA PHE A 364 -10.06 6.33 22.09
C PHE A 364 -10.36 7.85 22.26
N LEU A 365 -10.77 8.54 21.18
CA LEU A 365 -11.27 9.92 21.27
C LEU A 365 -12.53 10.01 22.13
N TRP A 366 -13.38 8.98 22.08
CA TRP A 366 -14.57 8.84 22.92
C TRP A 366 -14.25 8.82 24.42
N ALA A 367 -13.17 8.16 24.84
CA ALA A 367 -12.78 8.09 26.24
C ALA A 367 -12.12 9.39 26.75
N ALA A 368 -11.37 10.07 25.88
CA ALA A 368 -10.69 11.32 26.22
C ALA A 368 -11.66 12.52 26.35
N VAL A 369 -12.66 12.63 25.46
CA VAL A 369 -13.70 13.67 25.53
C VAL A 369 -14.59 13.47 26.76
N LEU A 370 -14.90 12.22 27.10
CA LEU A 370 -15.65 11.86 28.31
C LEU A 370 -14.90 12.26 29.60
N VAL A 371 -13.57 12.06 29.65
CA VAL A 371 -12.73 12.43 30.80
C VAL A 371 -12.51 13.95 30.89
N ALA A 372 -12.39 14.65 29.76
CA ALA A 372 -12.28 16.11 29.73
C ALA A 372 -13.59 16.80 30.18
N ALA A 373 -14.75 16.27 29.78
CA ALA A 373 -16.06 16.72 30.26
C ALA A 373 -16.25 16.42 31.76
N LEU A 374 -15.77 15.28 32.25
CA LEU A 374 -15.74 14.92 33.68
C LEU A 374 -14.83 15.85 34.51
N GLN A 375 -13.75 16.39 33.95
CA GLN A 375 -12.87 17.33 34.64
C GLN A 375 -13.45 18.75 34.73
N ALA A 376 -14.19 19.19 33.70
CA ALA A 376 -14.92 20.46 33.73
C ALA A 376 -16.05 20.44 34.79
N PHE A 377 -16.59 19.26 35.10
CA PHE A 377 -17.60 19.02 36.14
C PHE A 377 -17.08 19.14 37.59
N VAL A 378 -15.77 18.97 37.84
CA VAL A 378 -15.23 18.78 39.21
C VAL A 378 -14.87 20.09 39.94
N PHE A 379 -14.73 21.23 39.26
CA PHE A 379 -14.31 22.49 39.89
C PHE A 379 -15.45 23.47 40.20
N LEU A 380 -16.54 22.99 40.81
CA LEU A 380 -17.58 23.83 41.43
C LEU A 380 -17.86 23.39 42.89
N PRO A 381 -18.13 24.33 43.81
CA PRO A 381 -17.32 24.46 45.03
C PRO A 381 -17.88 23.80 46.30
N ASP A 382 -18.87 22.91 46.22
CA ASP A 382 -19.63 22.54 47.44
C ASP A 382 -19.40 21.10 47.95
N GLN A 383 -19.15 21.03 49.26
CA GLN A 383 -18.60 19.94 50.09
C GLN A 383 -19.54 18.73 50.26
N ARG A 384 -20.07 18.14 49.17
CA ARG A 384 -21.05 17.02 49.25
C ARG A 384 -20.81 15.86 48.27
N PHE A 385 -19.58 15.36 48.16
CA PHE A 385 -19.32 14.11 47.43
C PHE A 385 -18.37 13.17 48.18
N LYS A 386 -18.91 12.48 49.20
CA LYS A 386 -18.54 11.09 49.44
C LYS A 386 -19.38 10.25 48.48
N VAL A 387 -18.74 9.32 47.78
CA VAL A 387 -19.31 8.36 46.81
C VAL A 387 -19.48 8.93 45.40
N VAL A 388 -18.61 8.47 44.49
CA VAL A 388 -18.80 8.04 43.08
C VAL A 388 -17.44 8.18 42.37
N LEU A 389 -16.60 7.13 42.42
CA LEU A 389 -16.32 6.23 41.28
C LEU A 389 -15.61 6.88 40.07
N VAL A 390 -14.33 7.21 40.23
CA VAL A 390 -13.36 7.32 39.13
C VAL A 390 -12.04 6.85 39.78
N ASP A 391 -11.47 5.70 39.43
CA ASP A 391 -10.36 5.64 38.47
C ASP A 391 -9.98 4.19 38.17
N PHE A 392 -10.66 3.60 37.19
CA PHE A 392 -10.18 2.38 36.53
C PHE A 392 -10.19 2.51 34.99
N PRO A 393 -11.22 3.11 34.36
CA PRO A 393 -11.19 3.40 32.93
C PRO A 393 -10.15 4.45 32.54
N ALA A 394 -9.98 5.52 33.32
CA ALA A 394 -9.00 6.57 33.03
C ALA A 394 -7.54 6.09 33.13
N LEU A 395 -7.25 5.23 34.12
CA LEU A 395 -5.95 4.59 34.30
C LEU A 395 -5.57 3.68 33.11
N LEU A 396 -6.53 2.84 32.71
CA LEU A 396 -6.39 1.93 31.58
C LEU A 396 -6.26 2.70 30.26
N VAL A 397 -7.00 3.80 30.12
CA VAL A 397 -6.95 4.68 28.95
C VAL A 397 -5.63 5.44 28.86
N ILE A 398 -5.07 5.98 29.95
CA ILE A 398 -3.78 6.71 29.93
C ILE A 398 -2.61 5.75 29.65
N VAL A 399 -2.66 4.55 30.23
CA VAL A 399 -1.63 3.53 30.06
C VAL A 399 -1.65 2.93 28.65
N LEU A 400 -2.84 2.65 28.10
CA LEU A 400 -3.00 2.21 26.72
C LEU A 400 -2.76 3.35 25.72
N ALA A 401 -3.13 4.60 26.05
CA ALA A 401 -2.77 5.81 25.31
C ALA A 401 -1.26 5.94 25.19
N GLY A 402 -0.52 5.82 26.29
CA GLY A 402 0.93 5.91 26.29
C GLY A 402 1.58 4.80 25.46
N MET A 403 1.08 3.56 25.55
CA MET A 403 1.55 2.44 24.73
C MET A 403 1.27 2.65 23.24
N VAL A 404 0.14 3.25 22.88
CA VAL A 404 -0.28 3.54 21.50
C VAL A 404 0.40 4.81 20.96
N ILE A 405 0.63 5.85 21.76
CA ILE A 405 1.40 7.05 21.39
C ILE A 405 2.85 6.68 21.05
N VAL A 406 3.39 5.64 21.68
CA VAL A 406 4.78 5.25 21.51
C VAL A 406 5.01 4.17 20.44
N ARG A 407 4.15 3.17 20.33
CA ARG A 407 4.13 2.32 19.12
C ARG A 407 3.72 3.14 17.90
N GLY A 408 2.83 4.09 18.11
CA GLY A 408 2.50 5.19 17.23
C GLY A 408 3.73 6.02 16.90
N ARG A 409 4.60 6.46 17.81
CA ARG A 409 5.74 7.34 17.48
C ARG A 409 6.72 6.79 16.46
N ARG A 410 6.98 5.48 16.40
CA ARG A 410 7.75 4.91 15.27
C ARG A 410 7.00 5.12 13.96
N TYR A 411 5.69 4.83 13.94
CA TYR A 411 4.80 5.06 12.81
C TYR A 411 4.28 6.49 12.64
N ALA A 412 4.46 7.41 13.58
CA ALA A 412 3.85 8.74 13.67
C ALA A 412 4.91 9.82 13.55
N VAL A 413 6.17 9.53 13.88
CA VAL A 413 7.28 10.26 13.29
C VAL A 413 7.39 9.89 11.81
N GLU A 414 7.17 8.63 11.45
CA GLU A 414 7.09 8.20 10.05
C GLU A 414 5.81 8.74 9.38
N PHE A 415 4.63 8.66 10.01
CA PHE A 415 3.37 9.19 9.48
C PHE A 415 3.28 10.72 9.54
N LEU A 416 3.80 11.43 10.54
CA LEU A 416 3.97 12.89 10.49
C LEU A 416 5.01 13.27 9.44
N ARG A 417 6.09 12.51 9.21
CA ARG A 417 6.99 12.77 8.06
C ARG A 417 6.35 12.44 6.71
N VAL A 418 5.43 11.47 6.66
CA VAL A 418 4.61 11.09 5.49
C VAL A 418 3.48 12.11 5.23
N THR A 419 2.92 12.74 6.27
CA THR A 419 1.75 13.65 6.17
C THR A 419 2.10 15.14 6.26
N THR A 420 3.24 15.54 6.84
CA THR A 420 3.71 16.94 6.91
C THR A 420 4.61 17.37 5.74
N GLY A 421 4.79 16.51 4.73
CA GLY A 421 5.59 16.86 3.53
C GLY A 421 7.11 16.92 3.74
N LYS A 422 7.65 16.47 4.89
CA LYS A 422 9.09 16.23 5.03
C LYS A 422 9.44 14.90 4.36
N ALA A 423 9.66 14.94 3.05
CA ALA A 423 10.04 13.80 2.22
C ALA A 423 11.41 13.18 2.57
N VAL A 424 12.19 13.87 3.41
CA VAL A 424 13.59 13.54 3.68
C VAL A 424 13.78 13.15 5.14
N ILE A 425 14.37 11.99 5.39
CA ILE A 425 14.83 11.60 6.73
C ILE A 425 16.10 12.40 7.09
N GLY A 426 16.18 12.93 8.31
CA GLY A 426 17.41 13.62 8.76
C GLY A 426 18.52 12.62 9.05
N ASP A 427 19.79 13.00 8.82
CA ASP A 427 20.96 12.11 8.89
C ASP A 427 21.03 11.27 10.18
N LYS A 428 20.84 11.90 11.34
CA LYS A 428 20.84 11.20 12.63
C LYS A 428 19.76 10.11 12.73
N ALA A 429 18.57 10.39 12.20
CA ALA A 429 17.48 9.42 12.19
C ALA A 429 17.73 8.33 11.14
N PHE A 430 18.35 8.68 10.01
CA PHE A 430 18.74 7.70 9.00
C PHE A 430 19.73 6.68 9.59
N LEU A 431 20.80 7.15 10.25
CA LEU A 431 21.81 6.29 10.88
C LEU A 431 21.27 5.45 12.05
N ARG A 432 20.34 5.99 12.86
CA ARG A 432 19.91 5.34 14.11
C ARG A 432 18.65 4.50 13.98
N ASP A 433 17.70 4.96 13.17
CA ASP A 433 16.31 4.47 13.21
C ASP A 433 15.88 3.77 11.92
N ALA A 434 16.50 4.06 10.77
CA ALA A 434 16.09 3.47 9.49
C ALA A 434 16.54 2.01 9.34
N TRP A 435 17.74 1.71 9.81
CA TRP A 435 18.37 0.40 9.70
C TRP A 435 18.10 -0.47 10.94
N ASP A 436 18.14 -1.79 10.78
CA ASP A 436 17.98 -2.74 11.88
C ASP A 436 19.11 -2.64 12.92
N ARG A 437 20.28 -2.16 12.48
CA ARG A 437 21.41 -1.79 13.33
C ARG A 437 21.61 -0.28 13.30
N SER A 438 22.05 0.31 14.41
CA SER A 438 22.46 1.71 14.44
C SER A 438 23.90 1.85 13.95
N PHE A 439 24.19 2.99 13.34
CA PHE A 439 25.54 3.38 12.91
C PHE A 439 25.99 4.61 13.70
N ASP A 440 27.25 4.62 14.13
CA ASP A 440 27.80 5.71 14.94
C ASP A 440 28.19 6.92 14.08
N SER A 441 28.57 6.69 12.82
CA SER A 441 28.93 7.72 11.85
C SER A 441 28.45 7.44 10.42
N ASN A 442 28.52 8.47 9.57
CA ASN A 442 28.28 8.33 8.13
C ASN A 442 29.28 7.36 7.47
N THR A 443 30.53 7.36 7.95
CA THR A 443 31.60 6.49 7.46
C THR A 443 31.32 5.02 7.78
N ASP A 444 30.76 4.71 8.94
CA ASP A 444 30.43 3.34 9.32
C ASP A 444 29.31 2.76 8.44
N LEU A 445 28.33 3.58 8.09
CA LEU A 445 27.28 3.18 7.14
C LEU A 445 27.86 2.95 5.75
N ALA A 446 28.70 3.87 5.28
CA ALA A 446 29.35 3.74 3.98
C ALA A 446 30.20 2.47 3.89
N ALA A 447 31.05 2.22 4.89
CA ALA A 447 31.85 1.01 4.96
C ALA A 447 30.98 -0.25 4.96
N HIS A 448 29.87 -0.27 5.69
CA HIS A 448 28.94 -1.38 5.68
C HIS A 448 28.31 -1.63 4.30
N VAL A 449 27.88 -0.58 3.61
CA VAL A 449 27.24 -0.71 2.30
C VAL A 449 28.23 -1.13 1.21
N VAL A 450 29.48 -0.68 1.29
CA VAL A 450 30.53 -1.05 0.33
C VAL A 450 31.05 -2.47 0.57
N LEU A 451 31.18 -2.89 1.83
CA LEU A 451 31.78 -4.18 2.20
C LEU A 451 30.77 -5.34 2.33
N ARG A 452 29.46 -5.08 2.28
CA ARG A 452 28.46 -6.15 2.38
C ARG A 452 28.47 -7.03 1.14
N SER A 453 28.39 -8.34 1.35
CA SER A 453 28.30 -9.35 0.29
C SER A 453 26.90 -9.48 -0.31
N ALA A 454 25.89 -8.89 0.33
CA ALA A 454 24.50 -8.90 -0.14
C ALA A 454 23.84 -7.53 0.09
N PRO A 455 22.90 -7.12 -0.76
CA PRO A 455 22.39 -7.87 -1.91
C PRO A 455 23.34 -7.87 -3.11
N ILE A 456 23.17 -8.88 -3.96
CA ILE A 456 23.91 -9.06 -5.20
C ILE A 456 23.23 -8.21 -6.28
N LEU A 457 24.01 -7.40 -6.99
CA LEU A 457 23.55 -6.57 -8.10
C LEU A 457 24.35 -6.92 -9.36
N PRO A 458 23.78 -6.74 -10.57
CA PRO A 458 24.47 -6.90 -11.84
C PRO A 458 25.73 -6.02 -11.98
N PRO A 459 26.79 -6.52 -12.65
CA PRO A 459 27.01 -7.93 -12.94
C PRO A 459 27.20 -8.67 -11.60
N GLY A 460 26.64 -9.88 -11.47
CA GLY A 460 26.53 -10.65 -10.22
C GLY A 460 27.87 -10.99 -9.53
N PRO A 461 27.99 -12.06 -8.74
CA PRO A 461 29.25 -12.41 -8.07
C PRO A 461 30.28 -12.93 -9.08
N CYS A 462 30.87 -11.99 -9.81
CA CYS A 462 31.96 -12.16 -10.75
C CYS A 462 33.01 -11.10 -10.44
N GLU A 463 34.28 -11.47 -10.64
CA GLU A 463 35.36 -10.52 -10.47
C GLU A 463 35.37 -9.54 -11.63
N GLN A 464 35.50 -8.24 -11.34
CA GLN A 464 35.67 -7.17 -12.33
C GLN A 464 36.70 -7.57 -13.40
N ALA A 465 37.80 -8.20 -13.00
CA ALA A 465 38.84 -8.69 -13.90
C ALA A 465 38.31 -9.65 -14.98
N SER A 466 37.37 -10.53 -14.63
CA SER A 466 36.79 -11.49 -15.58
C SER A 466 35.89 -10.83 -16.61
N VAL A 467 35.06 -9.86 -16.19
CA VAL A 467 34.20 -9.08 -17.11
C VAL A 467 35.06 -8.27 -18.07
N VAL A 468 36.08 -7.58 -17.55
CA VAL A 468 37.00 -6.75 -18.36
C VAL A 468 37.80 -7.61 -19.34
N ALA A 469 38.29 -8.77 -18.92
CA ALA A 469 39.02 -9.68 -19.79
C ALA A 469 38.14 -10.16 -20.96
N ARG A 470 36.89 -10.56 -20.68
CA ARG A 470 35.94 -10.97 -21.72
C ARG A 470 35.54 -9.83 -22.64
N LEU A 471 35.34 -8.62 -22.12
CA LEU A 471 35.03 -7.46 -22.96
C LEU A 471 36.18 -7.13 -23.92
N ARG A 472 37.43 -7.15 -23.44
CA ARG A 472 38.61 -6.88 -24.29
C ARG A 472 38.86 -7.97 -25.34
N SER A 473 38.60 -9.22 -24.99
CA SER A 473 38.78 -10.37 -25.88
C SER A 473 37.68 -10.46 -26.93
N ASP A 474 36.43 -10.46 -26.47
CA ASP A 474 35.29 -10.83 -27.29
C ASP A 474 34.65 -9.60 -27.93
N TYR A 475 34.72 -8.42 -27.29
CA TYR A 475 34.09 -7.18 -27.76
C TYR A 475 35.07 -5.99 -27.79
N PRO A 476 36.25 -6.11 -28.45
CA PRO A 476 37.30 -5.10 -28.39
C PRO A 476 36.86 -3.72 -28.89
N ASP A 477 36.02 -3.66 -29.92
CA ASP A 477 35.52 -2.39 -30.45
C ASP A 477 34.48 -1.76 -29.52
N SER A 478 33.68 -2.59 -28.85
CA SER A 478 32.75 -2.07 -27.84
C SER A 478 33.47 -1.55 -26.60
N ALA A 479 34.54 -2.22 -26.16
CA ALA A 479 35.41 -1.70 -25.10
C ALA A 479 35.97 -0.31 -25.46
N LYS A 480 36.45 -0.13 -26.70
CA LYS A 480 36.92 1.18 -27.19
C LYS A 480 35.81 2.22 -27.23
N ARG A 481 34.62 1.85 -27.74
CA ARG A 481 33.45 2.75 -27.80
C ARG A 481 33.00 3.18 -26.41
N THR A 482 32.88 2.26 -25.45
CA THR A 482 32.53 2.55 -24.05
C THR A 482 33.48 3.58 -23.44
N VAL A 483 34.80 3.42 -23.64
CA VAL A 483 35.80 4.40 -23.18
C VAL A 483 35.65 5.75 -23.89
N ALA A 484 35.49 5.74 -25.22
CA ALA A 484 35.30 6.97 -25.99
C ALA A 484 34.02 7.73 -25.59
N THR A 485 32.92 7.02 -25.32
CA THR A 485 31.67 7.58 -24.83
C THR A 485 31.82 8.16 -23.44
N ALA A 486 32.53 7.46 -22.54
CA ALA A 486 32.84 7.97 -21.21
C ALA A 486 33.73 9.23 -21.26
N ASP A 487 34.70 9.29 -22.17
CA ASP A 487 35.54 10.47 -22.39
C ASP A 487 34.71 11.68 -22.85
N ARG A 488 33.75 11.46 -23.75
CA ARG A 488 32.79 12.50 -24.17
C ARG A 488 31.93 12.99 -23.00
N ILE A 489 31.45 12.08 -22.15
CA ILE A 489 30.69 12.44 -20.94
C ILE A 489 31.56 13.27 -19.98
N CYS A 490 32.83 12.89 -19.78
CA CYS A 490 33.79 13.67 -18.98
C CYS A 490 34.05 15.05 -19.57
N SER A 491 34.10 15.14 -20.90
CA SER A 491 34.20 16.41 -21.61
C SER A 491 32.85 17.11 -21.76
N GLY A 492 31.80 16.72 -21.02
CA GLY A 492 30.50 17.38 -20.93
C GLY A 492 29.58 17.24 -22.14
N GLN A 493 29.79 16.24 -22.99
CA GLN A 493 28.91 15.87 -24.10
C GLN A 493 28.09 14.62 -23.71
N LEU A 494 26.76 14.72 -23.74
CA LEU A 494 25.85 13.64 -23.41
C LEU A 494 25.08 13.17 -24.64
N SER A 495 24.38 12.03 -24.54
CA SER A 495 23.38 11.63 -25.53
C SER A 495 21.99 11.58 -24.90
N LEU A 496 21.05 12.32 -25.49
CA LEU A 496 19.63 12.26 -25.14
C LEU A 496 18.88 11.78 -26.36
N PHE A 497 18.06 10.73 -26.20
CA PHE A 497 17.27 10.13 -27.29
C PHE A 497 18.09 9.61 -28.48
N GLY A 498 19.39 9.32 -28.31
CA GLY A 498 20.28 8.88 -29.39
C GLY A 498 21.06 10.03 -30.03
N ASP A 499 20.59 11.26 -29.87
CA ASP A 499 21.27 12.44 -30.38
C ASP A 499 22.31 12.99 -29.41
N ARG A 500 23.39 13.53 -29.96
CA ARG A 500 24.44 14.18 -29.18
C ARG A 500 23.96 15.54 -28.71
N PHE A 501 24.21 15.81 -27.45
CA PHE A 501 23.74 17.00 -26.76
C PHE A 501 24.88 17.60 -25.93
N GLU A 502 25.13 18.89 -26.12
CA GLU A 502 26.09 19.67 -25.32
C GLU A 502 25.34 20.52 -24.28
N PRO A 503 25.09 19.98 -23.07
CA PRO A 503 24.42 20.75 -22.02
C PRO A 503 25.23 21.94 -21.53
N ALA A 504 24.52 22.89 -20.93
CA ALA A 504 25.13 23.94 -20.10
C ALA A 504 26.03 23.36 -19.00
N ARG A 505 27.04 24.12 -18.56
CA ARG A 505 27.93 23.76 -17.45
C ARG A 505 27.83 24.79 -16.32
N PRO A 506 27.43 24.37 -15.11
CA PRO A 506 27.00 23.03 -14.71
C PRO A 506 25.66 22.60 -15.36
N LEU A 507 25.37 21.29 -15.39
CA LEU A 507 24.17 20.71 -16.02
C LEU A 507 22.87 21.33 -15.50
N ASP A 508 22.02 21.88 -16.36
CA ASP A 508 20.70 22.37 -15.94
C ASP A 508 19.64 21.25 -16.00
N TRP A 509 19.32 20.69 -14.84
CA TRP A 509 18.34 19.61 -14.70
C TRP A 509 16.87 20.04 -14.85
N HIS A 510 16.60 21.33 -14.93
CA HIS A 510 15.25 21.89 -14.96
C HIS A 510 15.00 22.68 -16.25
N CYS A 511 15.75 22.39 -17.32
CA CYS A 511 15.65 23.08 -18.60
C CYS A 511 15.29 22.09 -19.71
N ASP A 512 14.41 22.52 -20.62
CA ASP A 512 14.31 21.96 -21.96
C ASP A 512 15.30 22.74 -22.83
N PRO A 513 16.42 22.12 -23.24
CA PRO A 513 17.47 22.83 -23.95
C PRO A 513 17.09 23.15 -25.40
N VAL A 514 16.04 22.53 -25.95
CA VAL A 514 15.56 22.80 -27.31
C VAL A 514 14.80 24.13 -27.33
N THR A 515 13.97 24.38 -26.33
CA THR A 515 13.11 25.58 -26.27
C THR A 515 13.66 26.67 -25.33
N GLY A 516 14.62 26.33 -24.47
CA GLY A 516 15.11 27.18 -23.39
C GLY A 516 14.14 27.32 -22.22
N TYR A 517 13.01 26.61 -22.23
CA TYR A 517 12.02 26.66 -21.16
C TYR A 517 12.60 26.08 -19.87
N ARG A 518 12.37 26.79 -18.75
CA ARG A 518 12.93 26.41 -17.45
C ARG A 518 11.85 26.24 -16.38
N TRP A 519 11.82 25.06 -15.76
CA TRP A 519 10.97 24.76 -14.62
C TRP A 519 11.53 25.32 -13.31
N ASN A 520 10.64 25.68 -12.38
CA ASN A 520 11.04 26.18 -11.06
C ASN A 520 11.48 25.01 -10.15
N PRO A 521 12.76 24.91 -9.76
CA PRO A 521 13.27 23.80 -8.94
C PRO A 521 12.72 23.79 -7.51
N ARG A 522 12.11 24.91 -7.06
CA ARG A 522 11.53 25.03 -5.72
C ARG A 522 10.04 24.69 -5.69
N GLN A 523 9.37 24.61 -6.85
CA GLN A 523 7.96 24.25 -6.93
C GLN A 523 7.77 22.80 -6.45
N TRP A 524 6.63 22.50 -5.81
CA TRP A 524 6.31 21.12 -5.45
C TRP A 524 6.08 20.32 -6.73
N GLY A 525 6.75 19.16 -6.88
CA GLY A 525 6.74 18.39 -8.13
C GLY A 525 5.32 18.08 -8.62
N ARG A 526 4.43 17.64 -7.72
CA ARG A 526 3.01 17.38 -8.03
C ARG A 526 2.21 18.58 -8.51
N THR A 527 2.67 19.81 -8.29
CA THR A 527 2.00 21.03 -8.74
C THR A 527 2.63 21.63 -9.98
N VAL A 528 3.73 21.07 -10.48
CA VAL A 528 4.33 21.45 -11.75
C VAL A 528 3.36 21.06 -12.86
N ARG A 529 2.98 22.03 -13.69
CA ARG A 529 2.16 21.80 -14.88
C ARG A 529 3.09 21.52 -16.06
N ILE A 530 2.70 20.57 -16.90
CA ILE A 530 3.38 20.28 -18.15
C ILE A 530 2.96 21.38 -19.16
N PRO A 531 3.90 22.16 -19.71
CA PRO A 531 3.61 23.25 -20.62
C PRO A 531 3.44 22.72 -22.06
N VAL A 532 2.34 21.99 -22.30
CA VAL A 532 2.02 21.39 -23.61
C VAL A 532 2.02 22.46 -24.70
N GLY A 533 2.68 22.17 -25.83
CA GLY A 533 2.86 23.10 -26.96
C GLY A 533 3.96 24.15 -26.77
N VAL A 534 4.65 24.14 -25.62
CA VAL A 534 5.69 25.15 -25.29
C VAL A 534 7.04 24.51 -25.02
N ALA A 535 7.10 23.38 -24.31
CA ALA A 535 8.35 22.70 -24.00
C ALA A 535 8.15 21.20 -23.87
N ASP A 536 9.24 20.45 -24.09
CA ASP A 536 9.21 19.02 -23.93
C ASP A 536 9.59 18.57 -22.51
N ILE A 537 8.64 17.99 -21.80
CA ILE A 537 8.87 17.45 -20.46
C ILE A 537 9.88 16.28 -20.47
N LYS A 538 10.03 15.58 -21.60
CA LYS A 538 10.91 14.43 -21.74
C LYS A 538 12.39 14.81 -21.67
N MET A 539 12.76 16.04 -22.05
CA MET A 539 14.15 16.49 -22.02
C MET A 539 14.77 16.50 -20.61
N PRO A 540 14.23 17.23 -19.61
CA PRO A 540 14.78 17.20 -18.25
C PRO A 540 14.64 15.82 -17.58
N TRP A 541 13.59 15.06 -17.90
CA TRP A 541 13.40 13.71 -17.39
C TRP A 541 14.47 12.75 -17.91
N GLN A 542 14.71 12.70 -19.23
CA GLN A 542 15.72 11.83 -19.82
C GLN A 542 17.12 12.13 -19.28
N LEU A 543 17.46 13.42 -19.14
CA LEU A 543 18.72 13.82 -18.51
C LEU A 543 18.79 13.34 -17.03
N SER A 544 17.68 13.45 -16.30
CA SER A 544 17.57 13.01 -14.90
C SER A 544 17.35 11.52 -14.70
N ARG A 545 17.22 10.70 -15.76
CA ARG A 545 17.26 9.24 -15.64
C ARG A 545 18.67 8.72 -15.36
N LEU A 546 19.69 9.53 -15.65
CA LEU A 546 21.10 9.26 -15.33
C LEU A 546 21.66 7.99 -15.99
N HIS A 547 21.19 7.65 -17.19
CA HIS A 547 21.65 6.47 -17.96
C HIS A 547 23.17 6.47 -18.22
N GLN A 548 23.78 7.66 -18.35
CA GLN A 548 25.21 7.84 -18.61
C GLN A 548 26.12 7.31 -17.49
N LEU A 549 25.60 7.11 -16.27
CA LEU A 549 26.40 6.70 -15.12
C LEU A 549 26.99 5.28 -15.25
N SER A 550 26.27 4.37 -15.91
CA SER A 550 26.75 3.00 -16.15
C SER A 550 28.04 3.03 -16.98
N VAL A 551 28.08 3.83 -18.05
CA VAL A 551 29.23 3.95 -18.96
C VAL A 551 30.47 4.51 -18.27
N LEU A 552 30.31 5.48 -17.36
CA LEU A 552 31.41 5.98 -16.54
C LEU A 552 32.00 4.87 -15.66
N GLY A 553 31.15 4.08 -15.02
CA GLY A 553 31.58 2.93 -14.20
C GLY A 553 32.30 1.84 -15.01
N GLN A 554 31.78 1.54 -16.20
CA GLN A 554 32.37 0.56 -17.12
C GLN A 554 33.73 1.02 -17.66
N ALA A 555 33.86 2.29 -18.04
CA ALA A 555 35.13 2.86 -18.47
C ALA A 555 36.15 2.87 -17.33
N TYR A 556 35.73 3.16 -16.09
CA TYR A 556 36.58 3.00 -14.91
C TYR A 556 37.08 1.55 -14.77
N TRP A 557 36.22 0.55 -14.91
CA TRP A 557 36.65 -0.85 -14.89
C TRP A 557 37.65 -1.20 -15.99
N LEU A 558 37.49 -0.62 -17.18
CA LEU A 558 38.33 -0.89 -18.35
C LEU A 558 39.70 -0.20 -18.31
N THR A 559 39.83 0.91 -17.59
CA THR A 559 41.00 1.80 -17.69
C THR A 559 41.70 2.04 -16.35
N ASP A 560 40.99 1.84 -15.23
CA ASP A 560 41.40 2.26 -13.89
C ASP A 560 41.62 3.79 -13.74
N ASP A 561 41.10 4.60 -14.67
CA ASP A 561 41.25 6.06 -14.62
C ASP A 561 40.19 6.71 -13.71
N ARG A 562 40.65 7.33 -12.62
CA ARG A 562 39.79 8.03 -11.65
C ARG A 562 39.02 9.22 -12.23
N LYS A 563 39.32 9.71 -13.45
CA LYS A 563 38.52 10.78 -14.07
C LYS A 563 37.04 10.39 -14.21
N TYR A 564 36.75 9.13 -14.53
CA TYR A 564 35.38 8.65 -14.69
C TYR A 564 34.63 8.62 -13.36
N VAL A 565 35.31 8.22 -12.28
CA VAL A 565 34.77 8.27 -10.91
C VAL A 565 34.51 9.71 -10.47
N ARG A 566 35.44 10.64 -10.75
CA ARG A 566 35.24 12.07 -10.45
C ARG A 566 34.02 12.65 -11.18
N THR A 567 33.88 12.38 -12.48
CA THR A 567 32.71 12.83 -13.25
C THR A 567 31.41 12.20 -12.74
N TYR A 568 31.44 10.93 -12.33
CA TYR A 568 30.29 10.28 -11.67
C TYR A 568 29.90 11.03 -10.39
N GLU A 569 30.85 11.29 -9.49
CA GLU A 569 30.63 12.00 -8.22
C GLU A 569 30.09 13.41 -8.47
N GLU A 570 30.70 14.15 -9.41
CA GLU A 570 30.28 15.51 -9.78
C GLU A 570 28.84 15.55 -10.27
N GLN A 571 28.45 14.65 -11.20
CA GLN A 571 27.09 14.63 -11.74
C GLN A 571 26.04 14.24 -10.68
N VAL A 572 26.32 13.20 -9.89
CA VAL A 572 25.40 12.71 -8.86
C VAL A 572 25.25 13.73 -7.72
N GLU A 573 26.36 14.30 -7.22
CA GLU A 573 26.31 15.33 -6.19
C GLU A 573 25.59 16.59 -6.70
N HIS A 574 25.85 16.99 -7.94
CA HIS A 574 25.17 18.11 -8.57
C HIS A 574 23.66 17.85 -8.68
N TRP A 575 23.26 16.64 -9.08
CA TRP A 575 21.86 16.25 -9.18
C TRP A 575 21.18 16.28 -7.80
N ILE A 576 21.76 15.63 -6.78
CA ILE A 576 21.21 15.58 -5.42
C ILE A 576 20.99 16.99 -4.85
N ARG A 577 21.97 17.88 -5.04
CA ARG A 577 21.90 19.28 -4.58
C ARG A 577 20.84 20.09 -5.31
N SER A 578 20.68 19.86 -6.62
CA SER A 578 19.82 20.67 -7.49
C SER A 578 18.37 20.16 -7.58
N ASN A 579 18.10 18.96 -7.08
CA ASN A 579 16.78 18.31 -7.19
C ASN A 579 16.28 17.84 -5.80
N PRO A 580 15.89 18.76 -4.91
CA PRO A 580 15.35 18.40 -3.60
C PRO A 580 14.15 17.46 -3.73
N VAL A 581 14.11 16.42 -2.90
CA VAL A 581 13.09 15.36 -2.98
C VAL A 581 11.66 15.94 -2.95
N GLY A 582 10.88 15.63 -3.98
CA GLY A 582 9.52 16.09 -4.15
C GLY A 582 9.37 17.51 -4.73
N ARG A 583 10.44 18.13 -5.24
CA ARG A 583 10.43 19.49 -5.81
C ARG A 583 11.03 19.57 -7.21
N GLY A 584 10.46 20.42 -8.05
CA GLY A 584 10.88 20.62 -9.44
C GLY A 584 10.39 19.52 -10.37
N VAL A 585 10.77 19.66 -11.64
CA VAL A 585 10.26 18.84 -12.75
C VAL A 585 10.59 17.35 -12.60
N ASN A 586 11.74 17.03 -12.01
CA ASN A 586 12.25 15.66 -11.86
C ASN A 586 11.56 14.84 -10.76
N TRP A 587 10.57 15.44 -10.09
CA TRP A 587 9.74 14.83 -9.06
C TRP A 587 8.23 15.00 -9.34
N VAL A 588 7.85 15.28 -10.59
CA VAL A 588 6.45 15.34 -11.03
C VAL A 588 5.76 14.00 -10.82
N ASN A 589 6.43 12.92 -11.21
CA ASN A 589 5.91 11.56 -11.15
C ASN A 589 6.89 10.60 -10.45
N ALA A 590 6.41 9.42 -10.07
CA ALA A 590 7.19 8.41 -9.37
C ALA A 590 7.95 7.49 -10.33
N ALA A 591 7.51 7.36 -11.59
CA ALA A 591 8.14 6.53 -12.61
C ALA A 591 9.55 7.03 -12.91
N GLU A 592 9.72 8.33 -13.14
CA GLU A 592 11.03 8.95 -13.35
C GLU A 592 11.93 8.84 -12.11
N ALA A 593 11.35 8.94 -10.91
CA ALA A 593 12.10 8.68 -9.67
C ALA A 593 12.54 7.22 -9.54
N SER A 594 11.74 6.29 -10.06
CA SER A 594 12.04 4.86 -10.04
C SER A 594 13.17 4.54 -11.02
N ILE A 595 13.05 4.94 -12.29
CA ILE A 595 14.08 4.73 -13.32
C ILE A 595 15.42 5.32 -12.87
N ARG A 596 15.42 6.56 -12.37
CA ARG A 596 16.63 7.21 -11.84
C ARG A 596 17.22 6.44 -10.66
N SER A 597 16.39 5.99 -9.72
CA SER A 597 16.87 5.24 -8.56
C SER A 597 17.54 3.92 -8.96
N VAL A 598 17.03 3.27 -9.99
CA VAL A 598 17.60 2.03 -10.56
C VAL A 598 18.94 2.32 -11.22
N ASN A 599 19.04 3.37 -12.04
CA ASN A 599 20.31 3.75 -12.66
C ASN A 599 21.38 4.17 -11.65
N LEU A 600 21.01 4.91 -10.59
CA LEU A 600 21.91 5.22 -9.47
C LEU A 600 22.36 3.94 -8.74
N LEU A 601 21.42 3.03 -8.45
CA LEU A 601 21.67 1.79 -7.73
C LEU A 601 22.59 0.83 -8.50
N LEU A 602 22.31 0.59 -9.78
CA LEU A 602 23.05 -0.37 -10.59
C LEU A 602 24.43 0.20 -10.99
N SER A 603 24.52 1.50 -11.31
CA SER A 603 25.82 2.12 -11.61
C SER A 603 26.74 2.21 -10.39
N PHE A 604 26.18 2.33 -9.17
CA PHE A 604 26.95 2.34 -7.93
C PHE A 604 27.83 1.09 -7.79
N ARG A 605 27.40 -0.08 -8.30
CA ARG A 605 28.16 -1.34 -8.24
C ARG A 605 29.54 -1.24 -8.89
N TYR A 606 29.69 -0.42 -9.93
CA TYR A 606 30.95 -0.26 -10.65
C TYR A 606 31.96 0.59 -9.86
N VAL A 607 31.49 1.61 -9.17
CA VAL A 607 32.35 2.64 -8.56
C VAL A 607 32.42 2.56 -7.04
N ALA A 608 31.58 1.75 -6.38
CA ALA A 608 31.41 1.71 -4.92
C ALA A 608 32.73 1.69 -4.12
N ALA A 609 33.72 0.90 -4.55
CA ALA A 609 35.00 0.75 -3.87
C ALA A 609 35.95 1.97 -4.05
N ALA A 610 35.71 2.81 -5.05
CA ALA A 610 36.52 3.99 -5.37
C ALA A 610 35.95 5.30 -4.80
N LEU A 611 34.72 5.28 -4.28
CA LEU A 611 34.00 6.45 -3.78
C LEU A 611 34.39 6.80 -2.34
N GLU A 612 34.39 8.11 -2.05
CA GLU A 612 34.62 8.59 -0.69
C GLU A 612 33.45 8.23 0.25
N PRO A 613 33.70 7.79 1.51
CA PRO A 613 32.64 7.38 2.43
C PRO A 613 31.54 8.42 2.66
N ALA A 614 31.92 9.71 2.69
CA ALA A 614 30.96 10.80 2.83
C ALA A 614 30.01 10.92 1.64
N PHE A 615 30.49 10.66 0.43
CA PHE A 615 29.68 10.63 -0.79
C PHE A 615 28.77 9.41 -0.81
N VAL A 616 29.30 8.22 -0.49
CA VAL A 616 28.51 6.98 -0.36
C VAL A 616 27.33 7.18 0.58
N PHE A 617 27.55 7.81 1.74
CA PHE A 617 26.45 8.14 2.67
C PHE A 617 25.34 8.98 2.01
N ARG A 618 25.71 10.05 1.28
CA ARG A 618 24.75 10.94 0.62
C ARG A 618 23.98 10.22 -0.49
N LEU A 619 24.67 9.41 -1.30
CA LEU A 619 24.05 8.61 -2.35
C LEU A 619 23.07 7.58 -1.78
N VAL A 620 23.49 6.80 -0.77
CA VAL A 620 22.64 5.79 -0.12
C VAL A 620 21.43 6.45 0.52
N LYS A 621 21.60 7.60 1.16
CA LYS A 621 20.49 8.37 1.71
C LYS A 621 19.55 8.87 0.60
N ALA A 622 20.08 9.37 -0.51
CA ALA A 622 19.28 9.79 -1.65
C ALA A 622 18.44 8.62 -2.20
N LEU A 623 19.02 7.43 -2.38
CA LEU A 623 18.28 6.21 -2.78
C LEU A 623 17.15 5.86 -1.81
N PHE A 624 17.39 5.97 -0.50
CA PHE A 624 16.34 5.75 0.51
C PHE A 624 15.22 6.78 0.42
N ASP A 625 15.56 8.05 0.22
CA ASP A 625 14.57 9.13 0.03
C ASP A 625 13.76 8.92 -1.27
N HIS A 626 14.36 8.37 -2.34
CA HIS A 626 13.62 7.95 -3.55
C HIS A 626 12.60 6.85 -3.23
N GLY A 627 12.99 5.79 -2.51
CA GLY A 627 12.05 4.72 -2.12
C GLY A 627 10.88 5.26 -1.28
N CYS A 628 11.16 6.16 -0.35
CA CYS A 628 10.15 6.88 0.42
C CYS A 628 9.21 7.72 -0.47
N PHE A 629 9.77 8.43 -1.47
CA PHE A 629 8.98 9.18 -2.43
C PHE A 629 8.10 8.27 -3.27
N ILE A 630 8.65 7.25 -3.94
CA ILE A 630 7.91 6.36 -4.84
C ILE A 630 6.74 5.71 -4.09
N ARG A 631 6.98 5.16 -2.90
CA ARG A 631 5.93 4.50 -2.10
C ARG A 631 4.77 5.41 -1.71
N ARG A 632 4.98 6.73 -1.62
CA ARG A 632 3.97 7.75 -1.28
C ARG A 632 3.30 8.35 -2.52
N ASN A 633 3.89 8.16 -3.70
CA ASN A 633 3.51 8.83 -4.94
C ASN A 633 3.19 7.84 -6.06
N LEU A 634 2.78 6.62 -5.72
CA LEU A 634 2.37 5.60 -6.67
C LEU A 634 1.32 6.13 -7.66
N GLU A 635 1.53 5.87 -8.94
CA GLU A 635 0.76 6.44 -10.04
C GLU A 635 -0.43 5.56 -10.40
N VAL A 636 -1.57 5.89 -9.81
CA VAL A 636 -2.82 5.15 -9.99
C VAL A 636 -3.88 6.11 -10.51
N PHE A 637 -4.53 5.71 -11.60
CA PHE A 637 -5.64 6.43 -12.22
C PHE A 637 -6.96 5.80 -11.78
N ARG A 638 -8.05 6.56 -11.97
CA ARG A 638 -9.41 6.07 -11.77
C ARG A 638 -10.17 6.17 -13.07
N ASP A 639 -10.85 5.08 -13.43
CA ASP A 639 -11.84 5.13 -14.50
C ASP A 639 -13.07 5.94 -14.09
N GLU A 640 -13.99 6.14 -15.04
CA GLU A 640 -15.24 6.86 -14.85
C GLU A 640 -16.15 6.24 -13.77
N ASN A 641 -15.99 4.94 -13.48
CA ASN A 641 -16.69 4.20 -12.44
C ASN A 641 -15.92 4.13 -11.11
N GLY A 642 -14.77 4.82 -11.00
CA GLY A 642 -13.92 4.84 -9.81
C GLY A 642 -12.99 3.64 -9.64
N GLY A 643 -12.94 2.72 -10.61
CA GLY A 643 -12.06 1.54 -10.65
C GLY A 643 -10.58 1.89 -10.80
N LYS A 644 -9.68 1.02 -10.31
CA LYS A 644 -8.22 1.21 -10.36
C LYS A 644 -7.72 0.98 -11.78
N ILE A 645 -7.22 2.03 -12.43
CA ILE A 645 -6.46 1.94 -13.68
C ILE A 645 -4.98 2.17 -13.39
N THR A 646 -4.14 1.34 -14.00
CA THR A 646 -2.69 1.41 -13.91
C THR A 646 -2.10 1.23 -15.31
N HIS A 647 -0.92 1.80 -15.51
CA HIS A 647 -0.19 1.75 -16.78
C HIS A 647 1.31 1.62 -16.48
N ASN A 648 2.15 1.76 -17.50
CA ASN A 648 3.60 1.54 -17.48
C ASN A 648 4.32 2.32 -16.37
N HIS A 649 3.83 3.51 -15.99
CA HIS A 649 4.38 4.25 -14.86
C HIS A 649 4.23 3.49 -13.53
N TYR A 650 3.07 2.89 -13.27
CA TYR A 650 2.86 2.11 -12.06
C TYR A 650 3.76 0.88 -12.05
N LEU A 651 3.91 0.20 -13.20
CA LEU A 651 4.83 -0.93 -13.32
C LEU A 651 6.28 -0.50 -12.99
N ALA A 652 6.73 0.64 -13.51
CA ALA A 652 8.03 1.22 -13.18
C ALA A 652 8.15 1.58 -11.69
N ASN A 653 7.08 2.11 -11.07
CA ASN A 653 7.04 2.37 -9.62
C ASN A 653 7.30 1.09 -8.82
N ILE A 654 6.61 0.02 -9.18
CA ILE A 654 6.71 -1.28 -8.50
C ILE A 654 8.09 -1.89 -8.72
N ALA A 655 8.60 -1.91 -9.96
CA ALA A 655 9.94 -2.41 -10.27
C ALA A 655 11.03 -1.68 -9.48
N GLY A 656 10.97 -0.34 -9.41
CA GLY A 656 11.88 0.46 -8.60
C GLY A 656 11.79 0.15 -7.10
N LEU A 657 10.59 -0.05 -6.55
CA LEU A 657 10.41 -0.44 -5.14
C LEU A 657 10.93 -1.84 -4.83
N VAL A 658 10.80 -2.80 -5.74
CA VAL A 658 11.38 -4.14 -5.57
C VAL A 658 12.91 -4.02 -5.49
N LEU A 659 13.55 -3.36 -6.45
CA LEU A 659 15.01 -3.22 -6.50
C LEU A 659 15.57 -2.44 -5.30
N LEU A 660 14.93 -1.32 -4.92
CA LEU A 660 15.28 -0.59 -3.70
C LEU A 660 14.99 -1.41 -2.43
N GLY A 661 13.91 -2.20 -2.42
CA GLY A 661 13.55 -3.08 -1.32
C GLY A 661 14.59 -4.16 -1.08
N ILE A 662 15.13 -4.76 -2.16
CA ILE A 662 16.29 -5.66 -2.11
C ILE A 662 17.51 -4.94 -1.54
N PHE A 663 17.85 -3.76 -2.07
CA PHE A 663 18.99 -2.96 -1.60
C PHE A 663 18.92 -2.59 -0.11
N PHE A 664 17.73 -2.26 0.37
CA PHE A 664 17.44 -1.85 1.74
C PHE A 664 16.78 -2.94 2.59
N LYS A 665 17.00 -4.23 2.28
CA LYS A 665 16.40 -5.36 3.02
C LYS A 665 16.69 -5.39 4.52
N ASP A 666 17.78 -4.74 4.95
CA ASP A 666 18.17 -4.59 6.36
C ASP A 666 17.55 -3.36 7.04
N THR A 667 16.56 -2.75 6.39
CA THR A 667 15.73 -1.66 6.93
C THR A 667 14.29 -2.12 7.01
N THR A 668 13.52 -1.57 7.96
CA THR A 668 12.09 -1.86 8.05
C THR A 668 11.33 -1.33 6.82
N ALA A 669 11.70 -0.16 6.30
CA ALA A 669 11.08 0.42 5.12
C ALA A 669 11.35 -0.41 3.86
N GLY A 670 12.61 -0.82 3.64
CA GLY A 670 13.00 -1.64 2.50
C GLY A 670 12.33 -3.01 2.46
N ARG A 671 12.18 -3.69 3.61
CA ARG A 671 11.38 -4.92 3.67
C ARG A 671 9.93 -4.70 3.27
N HIS A 672 9.30 -3.63 3.75
CA HIS A 672 7.94 -3.30 3.34
C HIS A 672 7.84 -2.92 1.86
N TRP A 673 8.85 -2.25 1.29
CA TRP A 673 8.89 -1.96 -0.15
C TRP A 673 9.02 -3.24 -0.96
N LEU A 674 9.86 -4.17 -0.53
CA LEU A 674 10.03 -5.47 -1.18
C LEU A 674 8.74 -6.29 -1.11
N GLU A 675 8.16 -6.45 0.09
CA GLU A 675 6.90 -7.19 0.28
C GLU A 675 5.76 -6.59 -0.54
N PHE A 676 5.57 -5.27 -0.46
CA PHE A 676 4.56 -4.56 -1.24
C PHE A 676 4.82 -4.66 -2.75
N GLY A 677 6.08 -4.48 -3.16
CA GLY A 677 6.50 -4.50 -4.55
C GLY A 677 6.25 -5.85 -5.19
N LEU A 678 6.66 -6.95 -4.53
CA LEU A 678 6.43 -8.30 -5.04
C LEU A 678 4.93 -8.64 -5.14
N ALA A 679 4.13 -8.23 -4.15
CA ALA A 679 2.68 -8.45 -4.16
C ALA A 679 1.97 -7.67 -5.28
N GLU A 680 2.30 -6.39 -5.48
CA GLU A 680 1.70 -5.62 -6.58
C GLU A 680 2.27 -6.04 -7.94
N LEU A 681 3.53 -6.47 -8.03
CA LEU A 681 4.13 -6.90 -9.29
C LEU A 681 3.34 -8.03 -9.93
N GLU A 682 2.97 -9.05 -9.15
CA GLU A 682 2.13 -10.16 -9.64
C GLU A 682 0.80 -9.64 -10.20
N ILE A 683 0.10 -8.79 -9.43
CA ILE A 683 -1.20 -8.22 -9.82
C ILE A 683 -1.06 -7.42 -11.12
N GLU A 684 -0.04 -6.58 -11.21
CA GLU A 684 0.15 -5.67 -12.33
C GLU A 684 0.67 -6.37 -13.57
N VAL A 685 1.48 -7.42 -13.43
CA VAL A 685 1.87 -8.27 -14.56
C VAL A 685 0.64 -9.00 -15.12
N GLN A 686 -0.21 -9.58 -14.27
CA GLN A 686 -1.46 -10.19 -14.75
C GLN A 686 -2.44 -9.16 -15.33
N ARG A 687 -2.42 -7.93 -14.81
CA ARG A 687 -3.31 -6.87 -15.30
C ARG A 687 -2.81 -6.29 -16.61
N GLN A 688 -1.53 -5.99 -16.77
CA GLN A 688 -1.01 -5.19 -17.89
C GLN A 688 -0.41 -6.05 -19.01
N VAL A 689 -0.18 -7.34 -18.79
CA VAL A 689 0.25 -8.30 -19.82
C VAL A 689 -0.91 -9.24 -20.14
N THR A 690 -1.31 -9.28 -21.41
CA THR A 690 -2.42 -10.13 -21.89
C THR A 690 -2.02 -11.61 -21.94
N PRO A 691 -2.99 -12.55 -21.93
CA PRO A 691 -2.75 -14.00 -22.01
C PRO A 691 -1.77 -14.43 -23.10
N ASP A 692 -1.81 -13.76 -24.25
CA ASP A 692 -0.91 -14.00 -25.37
C ASP A 692 0.49 -13.36 -25.24
N GLY A 693 0.74 -12.58 -24.18
CA GLY A 693 2.03 -11.95 -23.90
C GLY A 693 2.13 -10.47 -24.28
N SER A 694 1.13 -9.91 -24.94
CA SER A 694 1.18 -8.51 -25.37
C SER A 694 1.05 -7.56 -24.19
N PHE A 695 1.81 -6.47 -24.20
CA PHE A 695 1.60 -5.38 -23.24
C PHE A 695 0.33 -4.60 -23.62
N ARG A 696 -0.51 -4.26 -22.62
CA ARG A 696 -1.83 -3.64 -22.86
C ARG A 696 -1.77 -2.22 -23.43
N GLU A 697 -0.65 -1.53 -23.27
CA GLU A 697 -0.42 -0.27 -23.97
C GLU A 697 0.16 -0.62 -25.35
N PRO A 698 -0.62 -0.42 -26.43
CA PRO A 698 -0.32 -0.93 -27.76
C PRO A 698 0.78 -0.09 -28.44
N SER A 699 2.00 -0.23 -27.91
CA SER A 699 3.23 0.31 -28.45
C SER A 699 4.36 -0.70 -28.27
N THR A 700 5.13 -0.90 -29.33
CA THR A 700 6.30 -1.78 -29.33
C THR A 700 7.41 -1.25 -28.42
N SER A 701 7.53 0.08 -28.29
CA SER A 701 8.49 0.74 -27.41
C SER A 701 8.12 0.58 -25.93
N TYR A 702 6.83 0.66 -25.61
CA TYR A 702 6.35 0.43 -24.24
C TYR A 702 6.33 -1.06 -23.87
N HIS A 703 6.10 -1.96 -24.84
CA HIS A 703 6.33 -3.40 -24.65
C HIS A 703 7.79 -3.69 -24.28
N ARG A 704 8.75 -3.11 -25.01
CA ARG A 704 10.18 -3.18 -24.65
C ARG A 704 10.43 -2.66 -23.24
N PHE A 705 9.96 -1.46 -22.91
CA PHE A 705 10.18 -0.85 -21.60
C PHE A 705 9.65 -1.72 -20.45
N ALA A 706 8.44 -2.28 -20.61
CA ALA A 706 7.84 -3.17 -19.63
C ALA A 706 8.62 -4.48 -19.49
N LEU A 707 9.00 -5.12 -20.61
CA LEU A 707 9.80 -6.35 -20.59
C LEU A 707 11.19 -6.10 -20.00
N GLU A 708 11.86 -4.99 -20.33
CA GLU A 708 13.16 -4.62 -19.75
C GLU A 708 13.06 -4.42 -18.22
N SER A 709 12.01 -3.75 -17.76
CA SER A 709 11.74 -3.55 -16.32
C SER A 709 11.54 -4.89 -15.60
N LEU A 710 10.75 -5.79 -16.19
CA LEU A 710 10.46 -7.11 -15.63
C LEU A 710 11.67 -8.04 -15.66
N ALA A 711 12.43 -8.07 -16.76
CA ALA A 711 13.66 -8.84 -16.89
C ALA A 711 14.71 -8.38 -15.88
N CYS A 712 14.84 -7.07 -15.66
CA CYS A 712 15.72 -6.54 -14.63
C CYS A 712 15.30 -6.99 -13.22
N VAL A 713 14.00 -6.92 -12.90
CA VAL A 713 13.48 -7.42 -11.61
C VAL A 713 13.72 -8.92 -11.46
N ALA A 714 13.39 -9.72 -12.46
CA ALA A 714 13.59 -11.17 -12.45
C ALA A 714 15.06 -11.55 -12.24
N LEU A 715 15.97 -10.89 -12.97
CA LEU A 715 17.40 -11.08 -12.82
C LEU A 715 17.88 -10.80 -11.39
N VAL A 716 17.53 -9.62 -10.84
CA VAL A 716 18.01 -9.22 -9.51
C VAL A 716 17.35 -10.04 -8.40
N CYS A 717 16.09 -10.41 -8.54
CA CYS A 717 15.42 -11.35 -7.64
C CYS A 717 16.11 -12.71 -7.65
N GLY A 718 16.37 -13.28 -8.82
CA GLY A 718 17.09 -14.56 -8.96
C GLY A 718 18.50 -14.52 -8.37
N MET A 719 19.25 -13.43 -8.59
CA MET A 719 20.57 -13.23 -7.97
C MET A 719 20.56 -13.15 -6.43
N ASN A 720 19.39 -12.92 -5.82
CA ASN A 720 19.24 -12.77 -4.37
C ASN A 720 18.36 -13.85 -3.74
N ASP A 721 18.13 -14.97 -4.46
CA ASP A 721 17.29 -16.08 -4.02
C ASP A 721 15.86 -15.64 -3.62
N ILE A 722 15.32 -14.66 -4.35
CA ILE A 722 13.95 -14.18 -4.18
C ILE A 722 13.09 -14.77 -5.29
N GLU A 723 12.17 -15.65 -4.90
CA GLU A 723 11.21 -16.24 -5.83
C GLU A 723 10.14 -15.21 -6.23
N LEU A 724 9.95 -15.06 -7.54
CA LEU A 724 8.80 -14.33 -8.08
C LEU A 724 7.57 -15.23 -8.07
N ALA A 725 6.39 -14.63 -7.90
CA ALA A 725 5.14 -15.39 -7.92
C ALA A 725 4.95 -16.15 -9.23
N ASN A 726 4.34 -17.33 -9.15
CA ASN A 726 4.20 -18.30 -10.25
C ASN A 726 3.56 -17.70 -11.52
N GLY A 727 2.75 -16.65 -11.41
CA GLY A 727 2.15 -15.98 -12.56
C GLY A 727 3.10 -15.04 -13.32
N THR A 728 4.20 -14.58 -12.72
CA THR A 728 5.05 -13.51 -13.28
C THR A 728 5.97 -14.02 -14.38
N MET A 729 6.73 -15.09 -14.11
CA MET A 729 7.70 -15.64 -15.07
C MET A 729 7.03 -16.12 -16.38
N PRO A 730 5.88 -16.83 -16.36
CA PRO A 730 5.19 -17.20 -17.60
C PRO A 730 4.75 -16.01 -18.45
N ARG A 731 4.40 -14.87 -17.83
CA ARG A 731 4.02 -13.66 -18.58
C ARG A 731 5.23 -13.00 -19.22
N LEU A 732 6.35 -12.93 -18.50
CA LEU A 732 7.63 -12.46 -19.04
C LEU A 732 8.05 -13.30 -20.24
N GLU A 733 7.94 -14.63 -20.14
CA GLU A 733 8.21 -15.56 -21.24
C GLU A 733 7.33 -15.26 -22.46
N LYS A 734 6.01 -15.07 -22.27
CA LYS A 734 5.11 -14.68 -23.35
C LYS A 734 5.43 -13.31 -23.96
N MET A 735 5.84 -12.33 -23.15
CA MET A 735 6.32 -11.04 -23.67
C MET A 735 7.57 -11.17 -24.55
N ALA A 736 8.49 -12.07 -24.17
CA ALA A 736 9.69 -12.36 -24.95
C ALA A 736 9.35 -13.07 -26.28
N GLU A 737 8.36 -13.97 -26.29
CA GLU A 737 7.82 -14.56 -27.52
C GLU A 737 7.26 -13.50 -28.47
N VAL A 738 6.43 -12.58 -27.95
CA VAL A 738 5.91 -11.45 -28.74
C VAL A 738 7.06 -10.66 -29.35
N LEU A 739 8.06 -10.29 -28.54
CA LEU A 739 9.21 -9.53 -29.00
C LEU A 739 10.00 -10.28 -30.09
N ARG A 740 10.22 -11.58 -29.92
CA ARG A 740 10.90 -12.43 -30.92
C ARG A 740 10.13 -12.41 -32.23
N ASP A 741 8.81 -12.58 -32.17
CA ASP A 741 7.99 -12.72 -33.36
C ASP A 741 7.74 -11.40 -34.07
N ILE A 742 7.69 -10.26 -33.38
CA ILE A 742 7.60 -8.94 -34.04
C ILE A 742 8.94 -8.45 -34.58
N THR A 743 10.08 -8.98 -34.12
CA THR A 743 11.42 -8.59 -34.62
C THR A 743 11.57 -9.00 -36.08
N ARG A 744 11.73 -8.03 -36.98
CA ARG A 744 11.89 -8.27 -38.42
C ARG A 744 13.19 -9.05 -38.70
N PRO A 745 13.32 -9.66 -39.90
CA PRO A 745 14.53 -10.39 -40.27
C PRO A 745 15.81 -9.54 -40.31
N ASP A 746 15.71 -8.21 -40.42
CA ASP A 746 16.83 -7.26 -40.31
C ASP A 746 17.31 -7.06 -38.85
N GLY A 747 16.63 -7.67 -37.87
CA GLY A 747 16.92 -7.57 -36.44
C GLY A 747 16.24 -6.39 -35.74
N LEU A 748 15.48 -5.58 -36.45
CA LEU A 748 14.82 -4.39 -35.91
C LEU A 748 13.32 -4.63 -35.67
N VAL A 749 12.73 -3.87 -34.76
CA VAL A 749 11.30 -3.94 -34.43
C VAL A 749 10.53 -2.81 -35.14
N PRO A 750 9.30 -3.06 -35.66
CA PRO A 750 8.38 -2.02 -36.13
C PRO A 750 8.10 -0.96 -35.06
N ILE A 751 8.08 0.33 -35.40
CA ILE A 751 7.83 1.41 -34.44
C ILE A 751 6.32 1.70 -34.39
N ILE A 752 5.56 0.74 -33.88
CA ILE A 752 4.11 0.88 -33.71
C ILE A 752 3.81 1.63 -32.40
N GLY A 753 2.91 2.61 -32.48
CA GLY A 753 2.48 3.43 -31.36
C GLY A 753 3.51 4.48 -30.95
N ASP A 754 3.29 5.11 -29.80
CA ASP A 754 4.24 6.12 -29.29
C ASP A 754 5.63 5.49 -29.05
N ASN A 755 6.67 6.26 -29.37
CA ASN A 755 8.06 5.95 -29.06
C ASN A 755 8.75 7.18 -28.47
N ASP A 756 9.05 7.14 -27.17
CA ASP A 756 9.81 8.19 -26.45
C ASP A 756 11.22 7.73 -26.08
N ASN A 757 11.73 6.68 -26.75
CA ASN A 757 12.95 5.97 -26.42
C ASN A 757 13.04 5.55 -24.93
N ALA A 758 11.92 5.29 -24.25
CA ALA A 758 11.92 4.88 -22.85
C ALA A 758 12.76 3.62 -22.62
N ARG A 759 13.79 3.76 -21.79
CA ARG A 759 14.65 2.69 -21.29
C ARG A 759 14.61 2.73 -19.78
N PHE A 760 14.53 1.56 -19.17
CA PHE A 760 14.62 1.35 -17.73
C PHE A 760 16.10 1.34 -17.28
N TRP A 761 16.96 0.63 -18.01
CA TRP A 761 18.41 0.60 -17.80
C TRP A 761 19.17 0.31 -19.09
N ILE A 762 20.28 1.02 -19.33
CA ILE A 762 21.13 0.86 -20.52
C ILE A 762 22.52 0.37 -20.08
N PRO A 763 22.79 -0.94 -20.16
CA PRO A 763 24.08 -1.49 -19.77
C PRO A 763 25.09 -1.55 -20.92
N ALA A 764 24.69 -1.39 -22.17
CA ALA A 764 25.59 -1.34 -23.32
C ALA A 764 25.02 -0.38 -24.38
N GLY A 765 25.89 0.20 -25.21
CA GLY A 765 25.45 1.01 -26.36
C GLY A 765 24.77 2.34 -26.05
N TYR A 766 25.04 2.96 -24.89
CA TYR A 766 24.46 4.27 -24.52
C TYR A 766 24.75 5.34 -25.58
N GLY A 767 23.68 5.86 -26.19
CA GLY A 767 23.74 6.90 -27.23
C GLY A 767 24.19 6.42 -28.61
N GLU A 768 24.35 5.11 -28.82
CA GLU A 768 24.83 4.54 -30.08
C GLU A 768 23.92 3.40 -30.60
N GLN A 769 23.18 2.73 -29.72
CA GLN A 769 22.26 1.66 -30.11
C GLN A 769 21.02 2.22 -30.84
N PRO A 770 20.62 1.69 -32.01
CA PRO A 770 19.35 2.00 -32.63
C PRO A 770 18.18 1.72 -31.69
N VAL A 771 17.23 2.64 -31.61
CA VAL A 771 16.14 2.56 -30.62
C VAL A 771 15.28 1.32 -30.84
N ASN A 772 15.03 0.95 -32.08
CA ASN A 772 14.22 -0.21 -32.45
C ASN A 772 15.01 -1.53 -32.51
N ASP A 773 16.29 -1.55 -32.10
CA ASP A 773 17.03 -2.80 -31.91
C ASP A 773 16.81 -3.32 -30.49
N HIS A 774 15.90 -4.29 -30.37
CA HIS A 774 15.51 -4.87 -29.08
C HIS A 774 16.19 -6.23 -28.81
N ARG A 775 17.14 -6.66 -29.65
CA ARG A 775 17.73 -8.01 -29.58
C ARG A 775 18.45 -8.31 -28.27
N TYR A 776 19.06 -7.30 -27.66
CA TYR A 776 19.69 -7.42 -26.32
C TYR A 776 18.73 -7.96 -25.25
N LEU A 777 17.43 -7.68 -25.38
CA LEU A 777 16.41 -8.12 -24.44
C LEU A 777 15.97 -9.55 -24.73
N LEU A 778 15.99 -9.98 -26.00
CA LEU A 778 15.79 -11.37 -26.37
C LEU A 778 16.95 -12.24 -25.90
N GLU A 779 18.19 -11.79 -26.06
CA GLU A 779 19.39 -12.46 -25.55
C GLU A 779 19.38 -12.57 -24.02
N LEU A 780 19.02 -11.49 -23.32
CA LEU A 780 18.83 -11.52 -21.87
C LEU A 780 17.73 -12.52 -21.47
N SER A 781 16.60 -12.49 -22.17
CA SER A 781 15.46 -13.39 -21.91
C SER A 781 15.81 -14.86 -22.19
N ALA A 782 16.60 -15.12 -23.24
CA ALA A 782 17.08 -16.46 -23.58
C ALA A 782 17.92 -17.06 -22.44
N VAL A 783 18.80 -16.26 -21.83
CA VAL A 783 19.60 -16.68 -20.67
C VAL A 783 18.75 -16.82 -19.41
N LEU A 784 17.85 -15.86 -19.14
CA LEU A 784 16.98 -15.87 -17.95
C LEU A 784 15.97 -17.03 -17.93
N LEU A 785 15.46 -17.40 -19.10
CA LEU A 785 14.40 -18.41 -19.26
C LEU A 785 14.95 -19.76 -19.75
N GLU A 786 16.25 -19.84 -20.05
CA GLU A 786 16.91 -20.99 -20.66
C GLU A 786 16.23 -21.48 -21.95
N ARG A 787 15.94 -20.54 -22.86
CA ARG A 787 15.21 -20.79 -24.11
C ARG A 787 16.04 -20.52 -25.35
N ASP A 788 16.28 -21.58 -26.12
CA ASP A 788 17.09 -21.57 -27.34
C ASP A 788 16.50 -20.71 -28.47
N ASP A 789 15.18 -20.75 -28.63
CA ASP A 789 14.47 -20.05 -29.70
C ASP A 789 14.50 -18.52 -29.55
N LEU A 790 14.66 -18.02 -28.32
CA LEU A 790 14.80 -16.59 -28.04
C LEU A 790 16.19 -16.05 -28.42
N ALA A 791 17.21 -16.92 -28.48
CA ALA A 791 18.55 -16.55 -28.92
C ALA A 791 18.67 -16.43 -30.45
N ALA A 792 17.64 -16.77 -31.22
CA ALA A 792 17.73 -16.80 -32.67
C ALA A 792 18.05 -15.45 -33.33
N PRO A 793 17.48 -14.32 -32.87
CA PRO A 793 17.86 -13.01 -33.41
C PRO A 793 19.17 -12.47 -32.83
N ALA A 794 19.89 -13.24 -31.99
CA ALA A 794 21.08 -12.77 -31.31
C ALA A 794 22.16 -12.33 -32.31
N SER A 795 22.85 -11.26 -31.94
CA SER A 795 23.97 -10.76 -32.72
C SER A 795 25.18 -10.58 -31.83
N HIS A 796 26.37 -10.66 -32.44
CA HIS A 796 27.60 -10.37 -31.71
C HIS A 796 27.57 -8.94 -31.13
N GLU A 797 26.93 -7.98 -31.79
CA GLU A 797 26.90 -6.58 -31.33
C GLU A 797 26.04 -6.38 -30.08
N THR A 798 24.90 -7.08 -29.97
CA THR A 798 23.94 -6.91 -28.87
C THR A 798 24.26 -7.79 -27.66
N ALA A 799 24.93 -8.93 -27.87
CA ALA A 799 25.25 -9.91 -26.83
C ALA A 799 26.15 -9.37 -25.71
N GLU A 800 26.85 -8.26 -25.92
CA GLU A 800 27.59 -7.56 -24.86
C GLU A 800 26.69 -7.20 -23.67
N ALA A 801 25.43 -6.83 -23.90
CA ALA A 801 24.52 -6.48 -22.82
C ALA A 801 24.38 -7.61 -21.80
N VAL A 802 24.33 -8.87 -22.27
CA VAL A 802 24.27 -10.06 -21.41
C VAL A 802 25.51 -10.19 -20.52
N LEU A 803 26.69 -9.80 -21.00
CA LEU A 803 27.91 -9.79 -20.17
C LEU A 803 27.78 -8.81 -19.00
N TRP A 804 27.16 -7.64 -19.21
CA TRP A 804 26.94 -6.65 -18.16
C TRP A 804 25.79 -7.02 -17.20
N TYR A 805 24.74 -7.68 -17.70
CA TYR A 805 23.64 -8.19 -16.88
C TYR A 805 24.07 -9.40 -16.04
N CYS A 806 24.63 -10.40 -16.68
CA CYS A 806 24.77 -11.76 -16.13
C CYS A 806 26.23 -12.20 -15.90
N GLY A 807 27.21 -11.39 -16.31
CA GLY A 807 28.62 -11.74 -16.25
C GLY A 807 29.03 -12.81 -17.28
N PRO A 808 30.31 -13.27 -17.25
CA PRO A 808 30.84 -14.21 -18.24
C PRO A 808 30.05 -15.51 -18.36
N ARG A 809 29.52 -16.04 -17.24
CA ARG A 809 28.71 -17.27 -17.25
C ARG A 809 27.42 -17.11 -18.04
N GLY A 810 26.75 -15.96 -17.95
CA GLY A 810 25.55 -15.70 -18.74
C GLY A 810 25.86 -15.58 -20.23
N LEU A 811 26.99 -14.98 -20.58
CA LEU A 811 27.45 -14.91 -21.96
C LEU A 811 27.82 -16.30 -22.52
N ASP A 812 28.50 -17.13 -21.73
CA ASP A 812 28.81 -18.51 -22.10
C ASP A 812 27.52 -19.31 -22.31
N ARG A 813 26.54 -19.14 -21.42
CA ARG A 813 25.21 -19.75 -21.57
C ARG A 813 24.50 -19.32 -22.84
N LEU A 814 24.55 -18.03 -23.21
CA LEU A 814 23.97 -17.55 -24.46
C LEU A 814 24.63 -18.22 -25.67
N ARG A 815 25.96 -18.42 -25.65
CA ARG A 815 26.71 -19.06 -26.75
C ARG A 815 26.43 -20.55 -26.91
N GLU A 816 25.95 -21.22 -25.85
CA GLU A 816 25.52 -22.61 -25.92
C GLU A 816 24.16 -22.76 -26.62
N LEU A 817 23.37 -21.68 -26.71
CA LEU A 817 22.09 -21.68 -27.41
C LEU A 817 22.35 -21.59 -28.92
N SER A 818 21.80 -22.56 -29.65
CA SER A 818 21.92 -22.76 -31.09
C SER A 818 21.06 -21.83 -31.94
N GLY A 819 20.06 -21.17 -31.35
CA GLY A 819 19.28 -20.10 -31.98
C GLY A 819 18.48 -20.58 -33.20
N ARG A 820 17.32 -21.20 -33.00
CA ARG A 820 16.37 -21.49 -34.10
C ARG A 820 15.26 -20.44 -34.15
N GLY A 821 15.21 -19.68 -35.24
CA GLY A 821 14.21 -18.62 -35.45
C GLY A 821 12.78 -19.14 -35.55
N PRO A 822 11.77 -18.26 -35.41
CA PRO A 822 10.38 -18.65 -35.56
C PRO A 822 10.12 -19.22 -36.96
N ALA A 823 9.49 -20.39 -37.02
CA ALA A 823 9.29 -21.15 -38.26
C ALA A 823 7.93 -20.89 -38.94
N GLY A 824 7.15 -19.91 -38.47
CA GLY A 824 5.79 -19.72 -39.00
C GLY A 824 5.09 -18.44 -38.58
N SER A 825 3.91 -18.28 -39.16
CA SER A 825 2.97 -17.19 -38.92
C SER A 825 2.29 -17.35 -37.56
N VAL A 826 1.99 -16.24 -36.89
CA VAL A 826 1.45 -16.24 -35.52
C VAL A 826 0.47 -15.08 -35.32
N ALA A 827 -0.46 -15.24 -34.37
CA ALA A 827 -1.40 -14.19 -34.00
C ALA A 827 -1.41 -13.97 -32.48
N TYR A 828 -1.27 -12.72 -32.09
CA TYR A 828 -1.47 -12.20 -30.74
C TYR A 828 -2.79 -11.43 -30.72
N ARG A 829 -3.89 -12.15 -30.49
CA ARG A 829 -5.26 -11.62 -30.62
C ARG A 829 -5.60 -10.56 -29.58
N ASP A 830 -5.04 -10.66 -28.38
CA ASP A 830 -5.30 -9.70 -27.30
C ASP A 830 -4.51 -8.40 -27.51
N GLY A 831 -3.28 -8.49 -28.03
CA GLY A 831 -2.47 -7.34 -28.42
C GLY A 831 -2.83 -6.74 -29.78
N GLY A 832 -3.46 -7.55 -30.63
CA GLY A 832 -3.83 -7.18 -31.99
C GLY A 832 -2.65 -7.18 -32.96
N TYR A 833 -1.75 -8.15 -32.85
CA TYR A 833 -0.64 -8.33 -33.81
C TYR A 833 -0.83 -9.63 -34.60
N PHE A 834 -0.84 -9.55 -35.92
CA PHE A 834 -1.01 -10.69 -36.82
C PHE A 834 0.15 -10.75 -37.79
N LEU A 835 0.89 -11.85 -37.75
CA LEU A 835 2.18 -11.98 -38.42
C LEU A 835 2.12 -13.11 -39.44
N SER A 836 2.37 -12.77 -40.71
CA SER A 836 2.64 -13.74 -41.76
C SER A 836 4.14 -13.81 -42.00
N ARG A 837 4.71 -15.02 -42.01
CA ARG A 837 6.15 -15.25 -42.17
C ARG A 837 6.46 -16.39 -43.13
N ARG A 838 7.52 -16.19 -43.91
CA ARG A 838 8.17 -17.22 -44.74
C ARG A 838 9.64 -16.85 -44.96
N ALA A 839 10.56 -17.56 -44.33
CA ALA A 839 11.99 -17.21 -44.35
C ALA A 839 12.17 -15.73 -43.97
N ASP A 840 12.79 -14.92 -44.84
CA ASP A 840 13.02 -13.48 -44.61
C ASP A 840 11.89 -12.57 -45.12
N ASP A 841 10.76 -13.14 -45.54
CA ASP A 841 9.53 -12.40 -45.84
C ASP A 841 8.67 -12.27 -44.58
N TYR A 842 8.22 -11.06 -44.28
CA TYR A 842 7.52 -10.67 -43.06
C TYR A 842 6.42 -9.67 -43.36
N LEU A 843 5.21 -9.96 -42.89
CA LEU A 843 4.08 -9.02 -42.85
C LEU A 843 3.56 -8.98 -41.43
N LEU A 844 3.48 -7.78 -40.85
CA LEU A 844 2.81 -7.54 -39.57
C LEU A 844 1.61 -6.65 -39.80
N VAL A 845 0.44 -7.07 -39.31
CA VAL A 845 -0.81 -6.30 -39.35
C VAL A 845 -1.26 -5.97 -37.94
N THR A 846 -1.68 -4.72 -37.71
CA THR A 846 -2.20 -4.25 -36.42
C THR A 846 -3.73 -4.23 -36.43
N CYS A 847 -4.34 -4.80 -35.39
CA CYS A 847 -5.80 -4.86 -35.20
C CYS A 847 -6.18 -4.91 -33.72
N GLY A 848 -5.45 -4.17 -32.89
CA GLY A 848 -5.70 -4.05 -31.45
C GLY A 848 -6.68 -2.93 -31.13
N GLY A 849 -7.49 -3.11 -30.09
CA GLY A 849 -8.32 -2.04 -29.53
C GLY A 849 -7.49 -0.92 -28.87
N ILE A 850 -8.16 0.05 -28.25
CA ILE A 850 -7.51 1.22 -27.63
C ILE A 850 -6.59 0.85 -26.45
N GLY A 851 -6.74 -0.35 -25.88
CA GLY A 851 -5.91 -0.79 -24.75
C GLY A 851 -6.32 -0.16 -23.41
N SER A 852 -5.71 -0.67 -22.33
CA SER A 852 -5.76 -0.19 -20.94
C SER A 852 -7.06 0.53 -20.47
N GLY A 853 -8.23 -0.09 -20.68
CA GLY A 853 -9.50 0.41 -20.13
C GLY A 853 -10.10 1.62 -20.86
N GLY A 854 -9.78 1.83 -22.14
CA GLY A 854 -10.46 2.83 -23.00
C GLY A 854 -9.80 4.21 -23.03
N TYR A 855 -8.50 4.28 -22.73
CA TYR A 855 -7.74 5.54 -22.74
C TYR A 855 -6.69 5.59 -23.85
N GLY A 856 -5.99 4.49 -24.12
CA GLY A 856 -5.04 4.39 -25.25
C GLY A 856 -3.93 5.43 -25.29
N TRP A 857 -3.29 5.67 -24.14
CA TRP A 857 -2.20 6.64 -23.95
C TRP A 857 -1.15 6.67 -25.06
N HIS A 858 -0.83 5.50 -25.62
CA HIS A 858 0.24 5.32 -26.61
C HIS A 858 -0.27 4.69 -27.92
N LYS A 859 -1.59 4.62 -28.10
CA LYS A 859 -2.24 4.07 -29.29
C LYS A 859 -2.35 5.15 -30.37
N HIS A 860 -2.18 4.73 -31.62
CA HIS A 860 -2.44 5.50 -32.82
C HIS A 860 -3.73 5.02 -33.51
N ASN A 861 -4.22 5.77 -34.50
CA ASN A 861 -5.33 5.36 -35.36
C ASN A 861 -4.88 4.46 -36.51
N ASP A 862 -4.17 3.40 -36.17
CA ASP A 862 -3.49 2.46 -37.06
C ASP A 862 -4.27 1.15 -37.28
N THR A 863 -5.55 1.07 -36.92
CA THR A 863 -6.34 -0.17 -37.07
C THR A 863 -6.37 -0.63 -38.53
N GLY A 864 -5.93 -1.86 -38.77
CA GLY A 864 -5.82 -2.45 -40.12
C GLY A 864 -4.56 -2.02 -40.89
N SER A 865 -3.66 -1.26 -40.25
CA SER A 865 -2.35 -0.90 -40.80
C SER A 865 -1.40 -2.09 -40.81
N PHE A 866 -0.34 -1.99 -41.60
CA PHE A 866 0.63 -3.07 -41.77
C PHE A 866 2.04 -2.57 -42.09
N GLU A 867 3.03 -3.40 -41.77
CA GLU A 867 4.40 -3.31 -42.28
C GLU A 867 4.72 -4.54 -43.13
N LEU A 868 5.46 -4.34 -44.23
CA LEU A 868 5.92 -5.39 -45.12
C LEU A 868 7.44 -5.31 -45.29
N CYS A 869 8.10 -6.42 -44.99
CA CYS A 869 9.52 -6.65 -45.24
C CYS A 869 9.67 -7.86 -46.17
N VAL A 870 10.45 -7.69 -47.23
CA VAL A 870 10.65 -8.69 -48.30
C VAL A 870 12.14 -8.98 -48.41
N SER A 871 12.52 -10.26 -48.32
CA SER A 871 13.94 -10.66 -48.31
C SER A 871 14.78 -9.86 -47.29
N GLY A 872 14.23 -9.65 -46.08
CA GLY A 872 14.91 -8.94 -45.00
C GLY A 872 15.07 -7.43 -45.20
N ARG A 873 14.33 -6.83 -46.14
CA ARG A 873 14.36 -5.38 -46.38
C ARG A 873 12.96 -4.76 -46.21
N PRO A 874 12.81 -3.65 -45.47
CA PRO A 874 11.52 -2.99 -45.31
C PRO A 874 11.09 -2.31 -46.62
N PHE A 875 9.82 -2.49 -46.98
CA PHE A 875 9.17 -1.84 -48.12
C PHE A 875 8.05 -0.93 -47.66
N VAL A 876 7.09 -1.44 -46.89
CA VAL A 876 6.01 -0.68 -46.27
C VAL A 876 6.31 -0.60 -44.77
N VAL A 877 6.32 0.60 -44.21
CA VAL A 877 6.72 0.85 -42.80
C VAL A 877 5.66 1.64 -42.06
N ASP A 878 5.67 1.55 -40.74
CA ASP A 878 4.99 2.53 -39.91
C ASP A 878 5.81 3.84 -39.88
N PRO A 879 5.17 5.02 -39.98
CA PRO A 879 5.86 6.30 -39.87
C PRO A 879 6.49 6.60 -38.51
N GLY A 880 6.09 5.93 -37.43
CA GLY A 880 6.63 6.12 -36.09
C GLY A 880 6.02 7.31 -35.33
N CYS A 881 6.79 7.90 -34.42
CA CYS A 881 6.37 9.02 -33.57
C CYS A 881 7.58 9.89 -33.17
N ALA A 882 7.57 11.18 -33.52
CA ALA A 882 8.75 12.04 -33.37
C ALA A 882 8.74 12.96 -32.15
N THR A 883 7.57 13.21 -31.55
CA THR A 883 7.39 14.24 -30.54
C THR A 883 6.43 13.79 -29.46
N TYR A 884 6.44 14.50 -28.34
CA TYR A 884 5.55 14.27 -27.21
C TYR A 884 4.83 15.58 -26.86
N THR A 885 5.24 16.26 -25.79
CA THR A 885 4.51 17.42 -25.26
C THR A 885 4.85 18.76 -25.94
N ARG A 886 5.95 18.82 -26.70
CA ARG A 886 6.42 20.07 -27.32
C ARG A 886 5.54 20.53 -28.47
N ASP A 887 5.06 19.60 -29.27
CA ASP A 887 4.27 19.87 -30.47
C ASP A 887 3.09 18.89 -30.53
N PRO A 888 1.97 19.21 -29.86
CA PRO A 888 0.81 18.32 -29.82
C PRO A 888 0.16 18.16 -31.20
N ALA A 889 0.26 19.16 -32.08
CA ALA A 889 -0.28 19.06 -33.42
C ALA A 889 0.50 18.04 -34.26
N LEU A 890 1.84 18.08 -34.19
CA LEU A 890 2.67 17.07 -34.84
C LEU A 890 2.50 15.68 -34.20
N HIS A 891 2.27 15.61 -32.88
CA HIS A 891 1.94 14.34 -32.20
C HIS A 891 0.65 13.73 -32.77
N ASP A 892 -0.41 14.55 -32.93
CA ASP A 892 -1.67 14.09 -33.52
C ASP A 892 -1.53 13.68 -34.99
N VAL A 893 -0.66 14.35 -35.77
CA VAL A 893 -0.34 13.93 -37.16
C VAL A 893 0.22 12.51 -37.16
N PHE A 894 1.23 12.20 -36.34
CA PHE A 894 1.79 10.84 -36.24
C PHE A 894 0.79 9.79 -35.79
N ARG A 895 -0.28 10.20 -35.10
CA ARG A 895 -1.33 9.32 -34.58
C ARG A 895 -2.55 9.19 -35.48
N SER A 896 -2.65 10.01 -36.52
CA SER A 896 -3.81 10.09 -37.41
C SER A 896 -3.94 8.89 -38.34
N SER A 897 -5.16 8.54 -38.74
CA SER A 897 -5.40 7.46 -39.69
C SER A 897 -4.73 7.68 -41.04
N ALA A 898 -4.67 8.94 -41.50
CA ALA A 898 -4.04 9.32 -42.76
C ALA A 898 -2.53 9.06 -42.77
N GLN A 899 -1.91 9.02 -41.58
CA GLN A 899 -0.49 8.76 -41.42
C GLN A 899 -0.19 7.26 -41.37
N HIS A 900 -1.17 6.36 -41.39
CA HIS A 900 -0.94 4.91 -41.35
C HIS A 900 -1.40 4.21 -42.64
N ASN A 901 -0.91 2.98 -42.86
CA ASN A 901 -1.23 2.16 -44.03
C ASN A 901 -2.66 1.58 -44.01
N THR A 902 -3.68 2.44 -43.88
CA THR A 902 -5.10 2.10 -43.74
C THR A 902 -5.99 3.05 -44.56
N LEU A 903 -7.31 2.85 -44.51
CA LEU A 903 -8.31 3.66 -45.20
C LEU A 903 -8.81 4.80 -44.30
N VAL A 904 -8.94 5.99 -44.89
CA VAL A 904 -9.62 7.16 -44.33
C VAL A 904 -10.90 7.45 -45.13
N ILE A 905 -12.01 7.72 -44.43
CA ILE A 905 -13.31 8.07 -45.05
C ILE A 905 -13.69 9.49 -44.65
N ASP A 906 -14.04 10.32 -45.63
CA ASP A 906 -14.45 11.73 -45.45
C ASP A 906 -13.44 12.59 -44.67
N GLY A 907 -12.16 12.22 -44.72
CA GLY A 907 -11.10 12.86 -43.92
C GLY A 907 -11.23 12.64 -42.42
N LEU A 908 -11.99 11.63 -41.97
CA LEU A 908 -12.28 11.38 -40.57
C LEU A 908 -11.39 10.28 -39.96
N GLU A 909 -10.99 10.50 -38.71
CA GLU A 909 -10.22 9.56 -37.91
C GLU A 909 -10.97 8.25 -37.60
N ILE A 910 -10.26 7.12 -37.57
CA ILE A 910 -10.84 5.85 -37.10
C ILE A 910 -11.36 5.98 -35.66
N ASN A 911 -10.52 6.48 -34.73
CA ASN A 911 -10.92 6.90 -33.39
C ASN A 911 -10.74 8.41 -33.24
N ARG A 912 -11.75 9.11 -32.74
CA ARG A 912 -11.61 10.55 -32.50
C ARG A 912 -10.61 10.83 -31.38
N PHE A 913 -9.81 11.89 -31.56
CA PHE A 913 -8.99 12.46 -30.49
C PHE A 913 -9.85 13.06 -29.38
N HIS A 914 -9.40 12.97 -28.13
CA HIS A 914 -10.08 13.59 -27.00
C HIS A 914 -9.71 15.08 -26.90
N GLU A 915 -10.72 15.97 -26.81
CA GLU A 915 -10.55 17.43 -26.92
C GLU A 915 -9.59 18.06 -25.87
N SER A 916 -9.43 17.43 -24.71
CA SER A 916 -8.69 18.00 -23.57
C SER A 916 -7.60 17.10 -23.00
N ASP A 917 -7.45 15.90 -23.55
CA ASP A 917 -6.44 14.94 -23.10
C ASP A 917 -5.69 14.44 -24.32
N MET A 918 -4.53 15.04 -24.58
CA MET A 918 -3.76 14.76 -25.79
C MET A 918 -3.39 13.28 -25.90
N PHE A 919 -3.32 12.52 -24.82
CA PHE A 919 -2.96 11.10 -24.89
C PHE A 919 -4.17 10.17 -25.04
N ARG A 920 -5.40 10.69 -25.03
CA ARG A 920 -6.61 9.87 -25.08
C ARG A 920 -7.24 9.78 -26.47
N LEU A 921 -7.55 8.56 -26.88
CA LEU A 921 -8.43 8.26 -28.04
C LEU A 921 -9.80 7.77 -27.55
N LEU A 922 -10.87 8.09 -28.28
CA LEU A 922 -12.22 7.57 -28.02
C LEU A 922 -12.41 6.19 -28.66
N ASP A 923 -13.01 5.22 -27.95
CA ASP A 923 -13.17 3.82 -28.42
C ASP A 923 -14.27 3.62 -29.48
N ASP A 924 -14.11 4.31 -30.59
CA ASP A 924 -15.00 4.28 -31.77
C ASP A 924 -14.71 3.05 -32.64
N ALA A 925 -13.43 2.66 -32.81
CA ALA A 925 -13.02 1.62 -33.75
C ALA A 925 -13.56 0.23 -33.41
N ARG A 926 -13.49 -0.20 -32.13
CA ARG A 926 -13.92 -1.53 -31.67
C ARG A 926 -13.57 -2.66 -32.65
N PRO A 927 -12.27 -2.83 -32.97
CA PRO A 927 -11.83 -3.76 -33.99
C PRO A 927 -12.13 -5.21 -33.63
N SER A 928 -12.33 -6.04 -34.64
CA SER A 928 -12.54 -7.47 -34.48
C SER A 928 -11.89 -8.24 -35.62
N VAL A 929 -11.40 -9.44 -35.31
CA VAL A 929 -10.82 -10.35 -36.30
C VAL A 929 -11.84 -11.42 -36.65
N ILE A 930 -12.31 -11.40 -37.90
CA ILE A 930 -13.30 -12.32 -38.43
C ILE A 930 -12.66 -13.67 -38.73
N THR A 931 -11.47 -13.68 -39.34
CA THR A 931 -10.76 -14.91 -39.68
C THR A 931 -9.26 -14.70 -39.58
N TRP A 932 -8.58 -15.70 -39.04
CA TRP A 932 -7.13 -15.86 -39.15
C TRP A 932 -6.86 -17.32 -39.41
N ASP A 933 -6.42 -17.64 -40.62
CA ASP A 933 -6.07 -18.98 -41.09
C ASP A 933 -4.63 -18.95 -41.60
N ALA A 934 -3.72 -19.58 -40.87
CA ALA A 934 -2.30 -19.62 -41.19
C ALA A 934 -1.89 -21.02 -41.63
N GLY A 935 -1.28 -21.13 -42.82
CA GLY A 935 -0.94 -22.40 -43.45
C GLY A 935 0.46 -22.42 -44.04
N ALA A 936 0.88 -23.57 -44.58
CA ALA A 936 2.18 -23.71 -45.21
C ALA A 936 2.28 -22.90 -46.52
N ASP A 937 1.19 -22.87 -47.31
CA ASP A 937 1.16 -22.25 -48.64
C ASP A 937 0.54 -20.85 -48.65
N ARG A 938 -0.42 -20.60 -47.75
CA ARG A 938 -1.14 -19.33 -47.66
C ARG A 938 -1.45 -18.94 -46.22
N ASP A 939 -1.50 -17.64 -45.95
CA ASP A 939 -2.16 -17.09 -44.78
C ASP A 939 -3.31 -16.16 -45.21
N LEU A 940 -4.42 -16.20 -44.47
CA LEU A 940 -5.58 -15.35 -44.64
C LEU A 940 -5.93 -14.65 -43.33
N LEU A 941 -5.92 -13.32 -43.33
CA LEU A 941 -6.41 -12.48 -42.23
C LEU A 941 -7.57 -11.66 -42.73
N MET A 942 -8.73 -11.74 -42.07
CA MET A 942 -9.86 -10.86 -42.30
C MET A 942 -10.22 -10.16 -40.99
N LEU A 943 -10.22 -8.84 -41.02
CA LEU A 943 -10.48 -7.99 -39.87
C LEU A 943 -11.47 -6.89 -40.22
N GLU A 944 -12.20 -6.37 -39.23
CA GLU A 944 -13.11 -5.25 -39.42
C GLU A 944 -13.09 -4.30 -38.22
N HIS A 945 -13.48 -3.04 -38.45
CA HIS A 945 -13.68 -2.06 -37.40
C HIS A 945 -14.89 -1.15 -37.68
N ARG A 946 -15.44 -0.60 -36.60
CA ARG A 946 -16.66 0.20 -36.54
C ARG A 946 -16.43 1.69 -36.35
N GLY A 947 -15.19 2.16 -36.50
CA GLY A 947 -14.85 3.59 -36.40
C GLY A 947 -15.82 4.48 -37.18
N TYR A 948 -16.11 4.13 -38.44
CA TYR A 948 -17.01 4.87 -39.32
C TYR A 948 -18.50 4.56 -39.13
N ALA A 949 -18.88 3.64 -38.23
CA ALA A 949 -20.28 3.30 -37.96
C ALA A 949 -21.04 4.46 -37.30
N ARG A 950 -20.34 5.51 -36.86
CA ARG A 950 -20.93 6.75 -36.36
C ARG A 950 -21.50 7.65 -37.47
N LEU A 951 -21.07 7.48 -38.72
CA LEU A 951 -21.63 8.16 -39.88
C LEU A 951 -23.10 7.76 -40.08
N ASP A 952 -23.86 8.59 -40.78
CA ASP A 952 -25.28 8.31 -41.08
C ASP A 952 -25.44 7.03 -41.92
N THR A 953 -24.45 6.73 -42.76
CA THR A 953 -24.36 5.51 -43.57
C THR A 953 -23.91 4.26 -42.79
N ARG A 954 -23.55 4.39 -41.51
CA ARG A 954 -23.18 3.27 -40.60
C ARG A 954 -22.10 2.33 -41.16
N LEU A 955 -21.09 2.89 -41.82
CA LEU A 955 -20.04 2.11 -42.51
C LEU A 955 -19.17 1.29 -41.55
N VAL A 956 -18.99 0.01 -41.87
CA VAL A 956 -18.02 -0.89 -41.23
C VAL A 956 -16.91 -1.16 -42.25
N HIS A 957 -15.67 -0.83 -41.90
CA HIS A 957 -14.53 -1.10 -42.77
C HIS A 957 -14.01 -2.50 -42.48
N ARG A 958 -13.97 -3.35 -43.50
CA ARG A 958 -13.38 -4.68 -43.42
C ARG A 958 -12.22 -4.78 -44.40
N ARG A 959 -11.10 -5.31 -43.91
CA ARG A 959 -9.88 -5.51 -44.66
C ARG A 959 -9.48 -6.98 -44.64
N THR A 960 -9.09 -7.50 -45.79
CA THR A 960 -8.61 -8.87 -45.95
C THR A 960 -7.18 -8.87 -46.50
N PHE A 961 -6.27 -9.58 -45.81
CA PHE A 961 -4.92 -9.85 -46.28
C PHE A 961 -4.82 -11.32 -46.69
N SER A 962 -4.43 -11.57 -47.94
CA SER A 962 -4.10 -12.90 -48.46
C SER A 962 -2.62 -12.95 -48.81
N CYS A 963 -1.84 -13.71 -48.06
CA CYS A 963 -0.41 -13.92 -48.30
C CYS A 963 -0.17 -15.30 -48.94
N MET A 964 0.14 -15.31 -50.24
CA MET A 964 0.51 -16.51 -50.99
C MET A 964 2.02 -16.73 -50.88
N LYS A 965 2.45 -17.62 -49.97
CA LYS A 965 3.86 -17.78 -49.56
C LYS A 965 4.75 -18.28 -50.70
N ALA A 966 4.30 -19.29 -51.44
CA ALA A 966 5.07 -19.84 -52.56
C ALA A 966 5.30 -18.81 -53.68
N GLU A 967 4.28 -17.99 -53.94
CA GLU A 967 4.29 -16.95 -54.98
C GLU A 967 4.97 -15.66 -54.52
N ARG A 968 5.21 -15.51 -53.20
CA ARG A 968 5.70 -14.27 -52.58
C ARG A 968 4.84 -13.08 -53.00
N ARG A 969 3.52 -13.27 -52.85
CA ARG A 969 2.47 -12.32 -53.23
C ARG A 969 1.59 -12.01 -52.04
N TRP A 970 1.31 -10.74 -51.83
CA TRP A 970 0.38 -10.22 -50.84
C TRP A 970 -0.75 -9.48 -51.55
N VAL A 971 -1.98 -9.80 -51.19
CA VAL A 971 -3.20 -9.16 -51.70
C VAL A 971 -3.94 -8.55 -50.52
N ILE A 972 -4.30 -7.28 -50.64
CA ILE A 972 -5.04 -6.53 -49.63
C ILE A 972 -6.33 -6.05 -50.28
N ASP A 973 -7.46 -6.52 -49.77
CA ASP A 973 -8.79 -6.18 -50.24
C ASP A 973 -9.55 -5.42 -49.15
N ASP A 974 -10.12 -4.26 -49.48
CA ASP A 974 -11.01 -3.51 -48.59
C ASP A 974 -12.47 -3.60 -49.07
N GLU A 975 -13.38 -3.91 -48.14
CA GLU A 975 -14.81 -4.07 -48.37
C GLU A 975 -15.67 -3.43 -47.26
N PHE A 976 -16.92 -3.10 -47.58
CA PHE A 976 -17.91 -2.58 -46.65
C PHE A 976 -19.10 -3.53 -46.57
N PRO A 977 -19.15 -4.44 -45.59
CA PRO A 977 -20.30 -5.31 -45.42
C PRO A 977 -21.55 -4.46 -45.09
N VAL A 978 -22.67 -4.78 -45.75
CA VAL A 978 -23.98 -4.20 -45.42
C VAL A 978 -24.29 -4.51 -43.96
N SER A 979 -24.50 -3.49 -43.13
CA SER A 979 -24.79 -3.70 -41.72
C SER A 979 -26.21 -4.26 -41.55
N ASN A 980 -26.38 -5.29 -40.72
CA ASN A 980 -27.70 -5.81 -40.34
C ASN A 980 -28.47 -4.85 -39.40
N GLU A 981 -27.86 -3.73 -38.99
CA GLU A 981 -28.50 -2.68 -38.20
C GLU A 981 -29.16 -1.67 -39.15
N GLY A 982 -30.39 -2.02 -39.53
CA GLY A 982 -31.28 -1.36 -40.47
C GLY A 982 -30.98 0.10 -40.83
N HIS A 983 -30.80 0.33 -42.13
CA HIS A 983 -30.98 1.62 -42.78
C HIS A 983 -32.43 2.11 -42.52
N PRO A 984 -32.67 3.23 -41.82
CA PRO A 984 -34.03 3.76 -41.69
C PRO A 984 -34.51 4.44 -42.97
N ASP A 985 -33.59 4.97 -43.79
CA ASP A 985 -33.90 5.68 -45.03
C ASP A 985 -32.74 5.46 -46.03
N GLY A 986 -32.94 4.72 -47.12
CA GLY A 986 -31.93 4.37 -48.13
C GLY A 986 -31.36 5.56 -48.92
N ARG A 987 -30.74 6.53 -48.24
CA ARG A 987 -30.03 7.65 -48.85
C ARG A 987 -28.62 7.22 -49.23
N GLU A 988 -28.37 7.07 -50.52
CA GLU A 988 -27.03 7.01 -51.08
C GLU A 988 -26.32 8.34 -50.80
N GLN A 989 -25.25 8.30 -50.01
CA GLN A 989 -24.40 9.45 -49.73
C GLN A 989 -23.04 9.23 -50.37
N ASN A 990 -22.54 10.24 -51.07
CA ASN A 990 -21.20 10.19 -51.66
C ASN A 990 -20.15 10.39 -50.56
N HIS A 991 -19.13 9.54 -50.55
CA HIS A 991 -18.03 9.61 -49.60
C HIS A 991 -16.70 9.78 -50.34
N THR A 992 -15.70 10.35 -49.67
CA THR A 992 -14.31 10.30 -50.13
C THR A 992 -13.57 9.17 -49.42
N TYR A 993 -12.72 8.47 -50.16
CA TYR A 993 -11.95 7.33 -49.67
C TYR A 993 -10.48 7.53 -50.03
N ASP A 994 -9.65 7.58 -49.00
CA ASP A 994 -8.22 7.84 -49.12
C ASP A 994 -7.41 6.71 -48.49
N TRP A 995 -6.56 6.05 -49.27
CA TRP A 995 -5.60 5.08 -48.78
C TRP A 995 -4.20 5.65 -48.88
N ALA A 996 -3.41 5.51 -47.82
CA ALA A 996 -1.99 5.82 -47.86
C ALA A 996 -1.15 4.53 -47.79
N LEU A 997 -0.10 4.45 -48.60
CA LEU A 997 0.94 3.42 -48.54
C LEU A 997 2.28 4.09 -48.28
N HIS A 998 2.75 4.04 -47.04
CA HIS A 998 3.97 4.65 -46.54
C HIS A 998 5.17 3.74 -46.77
N PHE A 999 6.11 4.19 -47.59
CA PHE A 999 7.27 3.41 -47.98
C PHE A 999 8.50 3.74 -47.15
N ALA A 1000 9.33 2.72 -46.92
CA ALA A 1000 10.60 2.87 -46.22
C ALA A 1000 11.44 4.04 -46.79
N PRO A 1001 12.14 4.82 -45.95
CA PRO A 1001 13.03 5.86 -46.41
C PRO A 1001 14.02 5.34 -47.47
N ASN A 1002 14.26 6.15 -48.50
CA ASN A 1002 15.13 5.81 -49.63
C ASN A 1002 14.65 4.64 -50.53
N LEU A 1003 13.41 4.17 -50.39
CA LEU A 1003 12.82 3.24 -51.36
C LEU A 1003 12.65 3.94 -52.71
N LEU A 1004 13.16 3.32 -53.78
CA LEU A 1004 12.95 3.81 -55.14
C LEU A 1004 11.57 3.35 -55.64
N ILE A 1005 10.79 4.29 -56.16
CA ILE A 1005 9.44 4.06 -56.68
C ILE A 1005 9.42 4.52 -58.13
N GLU A 1006 9.17 3.60 -59.05
CA GLU A 1006 9.09 3.87 -60.49
C GLU A 1006 7.70 3.51 -60.99
N GLU A 1007 7.02 4.42 -61.70
CA GLU A 1007 5.77 4.11 -62.37
C GLU A 1007 6.08 3.25 -63.61
N ALA A 1008 5.53 2.03 -63.65
CA ALA A 1008 5.77 1.05 -64.71
C ALA A 1008 4.56 0.92 -65.67
N GLY A 1009 3.41 1.45 -65.28
CA GLY A 1009 2.18 1.49 -66.07
C GLY A 1009 1.06 2.19 -65.30
N GLU A 1010 -0.12 2.29 -65.90
CA GLU A 1010 -1.29 2.84 -65.23
C GLU A 1010 -1.59 2.00 -63.97
N ARG A 1011 -1.51 2.64 -62.79
CA ARG A 1011 -1.73 1.99 -61.47
C ARG A 1011 -0.76 0.84 -61.17
N GLU A 1012 0.41 0.86 -61.80
CA GLU A 1012 1.47 -0.13 -61.61
C GLU A 1012 2.79 0.56 -61.26
N TYR A 1013 3.41 0.09 -60.17
CA TYR A 1013 4.66 0.66 -59.66
C TYR A 1013 5.69 -0.44 -59.39
N LEU A 1014 6.95 -0.15 -59.69
CA LEU A 1014 8.09 -0.96 -59.31
C LEU A 1014 8.79 -0.33 -58.10
N LEU A 1015 8.77 -1.06 -56.99
CA LEU A 1015 9.40 -0.69 -55.72
C LEU A 1015 10.76 -1.38 -55.64
N SER A 1016 11.84 -0.64 -55.43
CA SER A 1016 13.20 -1.21 -55.38
C SER A 1016 13.94 -0.81 -54.10
N GLN A 1017 14.46 -1.81 -53.38
CA GLN A 1017 15.32 -1.64 -52.19
C GLN A 1017 16.59 -2.48 -52.35
N GLY A 1018 17.68 -1.86 -52.81
CA GLY A 1018 18.90 -2.58 -53.20
C GLY A 1018 18.62 -3.60 -54.32
N PRO A 1019 18.96 -4.88 -54.16
CA PRO A 1019 18.73 -5.90 -55.19
C PRO A 1019 17.28 -6.44 -55.22
N VAL A 1020 16.45 -6.10 -54.24
CA VAL A 1020 15.08 -6.64 -54.12
C VAL A 1020 14.11 -5.70 -54.83
N ARG A 1021 13.26 -6.28 -55.68
CA ARG A 1021 12.24 -5.56 -56.45
C ARG A 1021 10.86 -6.14 -56.16
N VAL A 1022 9.88 -5.28 -55.90
CA VAL A 1022 8.48 -5.64 -55.64
C VAL A 1022 7.60 -4.85 -56.59
N ARG A 1023 6.76 -5.55 -57.35
CA ARG A 1023 5.73 -4.95 -58.19
C ARG A 1023 4.49 -4.67 -57.35
N LEU A 1024 4.01 -3.44 -57.38
CA LEU A 1024 2.78 -2.98 -56.76
C LEU A 1024 1.74 -2.73 -57.85
N LEU A 1025 0.59 -3.41 -57.76
CA LEU A 1025 -0.56 -3.24 -58.64
C LEU A 1025 -1.76 -2.74 -57.83
N ILE A 1026 -2.46 -1.72 -58.35
CA ILE A 1026 -3.68 -1.20 -57.76
C ILE A 1026 -4.84 -1.50 -58.71
N GLU A 1027 -5.67 -2.47 -58.35
CA GLU A 1027 -6.83 -2.92 -59.11
C GLU A 1027 -8.09 -2.28 -58.51
N SER A 1028 -8.92 -1.64 -59.34
CA SER A 1028 -10.20 -1.09 -58.89
C SER A 1028 -11.21 -0.94 -60.02
N ASP A 1029 -12.47 -1.25 -59.74
CA ASP A 1029 -13.60 -1.11 -60.67
C ASP A 1029 -14.04 0.35 -60.86
N ASN A 1030 -13.60 1.28 -60.00
CA ASN A 1030 -13.90 2.70 -60.11
C ASN A 1030 -12.66 3.54 -60.51
N SER A 1031 -12.90 4.83 -60.77
CA SER A 1031 -11.84 5.81 -61.01
C SER A 1031 -11.06 6.12 -59.73
N VAL A 1032 -10.00 5.37 -59.48
CA VAL A 1032 -8.99 5.68 -58.46
C VAL A 1032 -7.92 6.58 -59.06
N THR A 1033 -7.68 7.72 -58.41
CA THR A 1033 -6.54 8.61 -58.68
C THR A 1033 -5.41 8.23 -57.74
N VAL A 1034 -4.22 7.99 -58.27
CA VAL A 1034 -3.04 7.68 -57.45
C VAL A 1034 -2.07 8.85 -57.51
N MET A 1035 -1.66 9.35 -56.35
CA MET A 1035 -0.72 10.46 -56.22
C MET A 1035 0.50 10.02 -55.41
N THR A 1036 1.68 10.44 -55.85
CA THR A 1036 2.89 10.31 -55.04
C THR A 1036 2.99 11.53 -54.13
N LYS A 1037 3.03 11.31 -52.81
CA LYS A 1037 3.15 12.38 -51.80
C LYS A 1037 4.39 12.17 -50.92
N ARG A 1038 4.85 13.26 -50.30
CA ARG A 1038 5.85 13.20 -49.21
C ARG A 1038 5.13 13.07 -47.87
N TYR A 1039 5.75 12.35 -46.94
CA TYR A 1039 5.28 12.22 -45.57
C TYR A 1039 6.44 12.31 -44.58
N LEU A 1040 6.12 12.55 -43.30
CA LEU A 1040 7.10 12.57 -42.22
C LEU A 1040 7.30 11.17 -41.63
N PHE A 1041 8.53 10.66 -41.72
CA PHE A 1041 8.97 9.43 -41.09
C PHE A 1041 9.83 9.76 -39.87
N SER A 1042 9.66 8.99 -38.80
CA SER A 1042 10.35 9.17 -37.52
C SER A 1042 11.07 7.88 -37.10
N PRO A 1043 12.37 7.72 -37.40
CA PRO A 1043 13.13 6.54 -36.99
C PRO A 1043 13.35 6.46 -35.48
N SER A 1044 13.29 7.60 -34.78
CA SER A 1044 13.48 7.70 -33.33
C SER A 1044 12.91 9.01 -32.80
N TYR A 1045 12.69 9.07 -31.49
CA TYR A 1045 12.19 10.28 -30.83
C TYR A 1045 13.07 11.51 -31.14
N GLY A 1046 12.45 12.62 -31.49
CA GLY A 1046 13.12 13.89 -31.81
C GLY A 1046 13.61 14.03 -33.25
N ILE A 1047 13.57 12.97 -34.06
CA ILE A 1047 14.07 12.96 -35.45
C ILE A 1047 12.90 12.78 -36.41
N THR A 1048 12.82 13.65 -37.40
CA THR A 1048 11.90 13.52 -38.55
C THR A 1048 12.69 13.62 -39.85
N GLU A 1049 12.38 12.74 -40.79
CA GLU A 1049 12.88 12.80 -42.16
C GLU A 1049 11.73 12.68 -43.16
N GLU A 1050 11.93 13.17 -44.38
CA GLU A 1050 10.94 13.04 -45.44
C GLU A 1050 11.08 11.68 -46.14
N ALA A 1051 9.96 10.98 -46.30
CA ALA A 1051 9.84 9.77 -47.08
C ALA A 1051 8.68 9.90 -48.08
N THR A 1052 8.45 8.87 -48.88
CA THR A 1052 7.45 8.90 -49.96
C THR A 1052 6.32 7.93 -49.66
N CYS A 1053 5.08 8.36 -49.89
CA CYS A 1053 3.91 7.48 -49.89
C CYS A 1053 3.16 7.56 -51.22
N LEU A 1054 2.39 6.52 -51.51
CA LEU A 1054 1.35 6.58 -52.54
C LEU A 1054 0.00 6.79 -51.86
N ASP A 1055 -0.73 7.79 -52.33
CA ASP A 1055 -2.04 8.18 -51.85
C ASP A 1055 -3.07 7.86 -52.94
N LEU A 1056 -3.99 6.95 -52.63
CA LEU A 1056 -5.04 6.52 -53.54
C LEU A 1056 -6.32 7.22 -53.12
N HIS A 1057 -6.89 8.01 -54.02
CA HIS A 1057 -8.09 8.79 -53.78
C HIS A 1057 -9.23 8.31 -54.69
N CYS A 1058 -10.41 8.15 -54.11
CA CYS A 1058 -11.64 7.88 -54.83
C CYS A 1058 -12.84 8.58 -54.19
N GLU A 1059 -13.82 8.97 -55.00
CA GLU A 1059 -15.12 9.46 -54.54
C GLU A 1059 -16.23 8.54 -55.08
N GLY A 1060 -17.22 8.20 -54.24
CA GLY A 1060 -18.33 7.34 -54.66
C GLY A 1060 -19.36 7.06 -53.58
N THR A 1061 -20.56 6.63 -53.98
CA THR A 1061 -21.67 6.26 -53.07
C THR A 1061 -21.48 4.90 -52.40
N LEU A 1062 -20.67 4.03 -53.01
CA LEU A 1062 -20.22 2.76 -52.46
C LEU A 1062 -18.71 2.68 -52.66
N LEU A 1063 -18.00 2.06 -51.71
CA LEU A 1063 -16.56 1.87 -51.84
C LEU A 1063 -16.26 1.14 -53.17
N PRO A 1064 -15.29 1.63 -53.96
CA PRO A 1064 -14.68 0.77 -54.98
C PRO A 1064 -14.09 -0.45 -54.30
N ALA A 1065 -14.26 -1.65 -54.86
CA ALA A 1065 -13.37 -2.74 -54.52
C ALA A 1065 -11.94 -2.29 -54.93
N VAL A 1066 -11.16 -1.76 -53.99
CA VAL A 1066 -9.74 -1.44 -54.19
C VAL A 1066 -8.96 -2.64 -53.70
N ARG A 1067 -8.21 -3.23 -54.61
CA ARG A 1067 -7.30 -4.32 -54.34
C ARG A 1067 -5.87 -3.85 -54.56
N ILE A 1068 -5.06 -3.96 -53.51
CA ILE A 1068 -3.63 -3.68 -53.55
C ILE A 1068 -2.89 -5.03 -53.63
N ARG A 1069 -2.14 -5.23 -54.71
CA ARG A 1069 -1.33 -6.45 -54.91
C ARG A 1069 0.16 -6.11 -54.90
N LEU A 1070 0.90 -6.73 -54.00
CA LEU A 1070 2.36 -6.66 -53.94
C LEU A 1070 2.93 -8.03 -54.29
N GLU A 1071 3.83 -8.12 -55.25
CA GLU A 1071 4.49 -9.39 -55.62
C GLU A 1071 5.97 -9.18 -55.95
N VAL A 1072 6.82 -10.12 -55.54
CA VAL A 1072 8.24 -10.03 -55.85
C VAL A 1072 8.46 -10.13 -57.37
N ALA A 1073 9.11 -9.12 -57.95
CA ALA A 1073 9.44 -9.12 -59.37
C ALA A 1073 10.50 -10.18 -59.65
N ARG A 1074 10.31 -10.97 -60.72
CA ARG A 1074 11.22 -12.04 -61.12
C ARG A 1074 12.43 -11.51 -61.88
#